data_AF-A0A9W3AH31-F1
#
_entry.id   AF-A0A9W3AH31-F1
#
_cell.length_a   1.000
_cell.length_b   1.000
_cell.length_c   1.000
_cell.angle_alpha   90.00
_cell.angle_beta   90.00
_cell.angle_gamma   90.00
#
_symmetry.space_group_name_H-M   'P 1'
#
loop_
_entity.id
_entity.type
_entity.pdbx_description
1 polymer ?
#
loop_
_entity_poly.entity_id
_entity_poly.type
_entity_poly.pdbx_seq_one_letter_code
_entity_poly.pdbx_strand_id
1 'polypeptide(L)'
;MSPKPMSHSRWTASPRPLFNTTFDQYVYTLEILKTTAFDTFDLVRTLPSDEKAVRMNDINIRGMHMKSSGRKSNRSKLRSVQQSRRRRNTVQDYYPQSRRRRNTVQDYYVDVVAMIDYKRYSKFLSQASYNNFAAMQNILEYYAFVFSGMDMLYEGIKHPEYTIHILLSKIYVLQTVTSSSFIEKNASYDETNGDIVLKNLRVFNIGAGRSIVGNYDHVMLFTGYELFSEDSNNDKRNILGVAYGGTICRTDGKSSSVIEDRQGYSTCIYTAAHELAHGLSALHDGDDNPCNASERYIMGSLDAEKRPGTEYNPWLFSPCSVSYFTSLLKEKLNTSRGYTCLVYAIEASADIPDVSDKLLGQLIKPDQQCQQFYGNDSMYCRASEPKSSVTEICLAMSCADNLRDICIPQIALMGTSCGDGKICMNGKCVSDPYAPQLDENCAFGDKPDKTCEWYIHGFIGHCYSSVNYQLCCNTCNNVSRPVKGCEYGDRSMDCTQDHCLDSKVDCCGTCNYGTPFTPTYSTRRSTPKRLATTVNPLVIFTSTKGCEPGDQDLIPELCTNFSVCLIQPAQCCHYCSLYHTSTTASTTTTRPLIPPTSPKTKCEPGDLDLRPELCTNTSVCQTNSSLCCHYCSLHYKSANTSTTQLTSPNDTECVLGEPDLSPQLCTSPSICQTQPLMCCKYCSSRDNSASRLSLYTLWIEIYIILYCCFLHCVLLLYVY
;
A
#
# COMPACT_ATOMS: atom_id res chain seq x y z
N MET A 1 1.37 -53.39 30.87
CA MET A 1 0.09 -53.93 31.37
C MET A 1 -0.73 -52.78 31.91
N SER A 2 -1.88 -52.50 31.32
CA SER A 2 -2.98 -51.77 31.97
C SER A 2 -4.15 -52.75 32.08
N PRO A 3 -4.99 -52.68 33.13
CA PRO A 3 -6.27 -51.98 32.91
C PRO A 3 -6.95 -51.33 34.16
N LYS A 4 -7.51 -50.12 33.94
CA LYS A 4 -8.88 -49.62 34.30
C LYS A 4 -9.31 -49.48 35.80
N PRO A 5 -10.45 -48.82 36.14
CA PRO A 5 -10.60 -47.35 36.34
C PRO A 5 -11.33 -46.99 37.68
N MET A 6 -11.38 -45.71 38.10
CA MET A 6 -12.39 -45.25 39.09
C MET A 6 -12.83 -43.80 38.86
N SER A 7 -14.06 -43.53 39.28
CA SER A 7 -15.02 -42.50 38.89
C SER A 7 -15.04 -41.22 39.75
N HIS A 8 -15.48 -40.13 39.12
CA HIS A 8 -16.27 -38.98 39.61
C HIS A 8 -16.05 -38.39 41.02
N SER A 9 -15.73 -37.10 41.06
CA SER A 9 -16.36 -36.18 42.01
C SER A 9 -16.67 -34.82 41.35
N ARG A 10 -17.79 -34.26 41.80
CA ARG A 10 -18.58 -33.15 41.26
C ARG A 10 -18.25 -31.92 42.11
N TRP A 11 -17.90 -30.80 41.50
CA TRP A 11 -17.83 -29.50 42.20
C TRP A 11 -18.56 -28.40 41.43
N THR A 12 -19.19 -27.58 42.25
CA THR A 12 -20.33 -26.70 42.07
C THR A 12 -19.99 -25.34 41.46
N ALA A 13 -20.95 -24.78 40.72
CA ALA A 13 -20.93 -23.44 40.14
C ALA A 13 -21.46 -22.35 41.10
N SER A 14 -20.86 -21.16 41.04
CA SER A 14 -21.43 -19.83 41.36
C SER A 14 -20.36 -18.73 41.14
N PRO A 15 -20.70 -17.43 41.04
CA PRO A 15 -21.61 -16.79 40.09
C PRO A 15 -20.93 -15.63 39.31
N ARG A 16 -21.58 -15.17 38.22
CA ARG A 16 -21.14 -14.03 37.37
C ARG A 16 -21.21 -12.69 38.12
N PRO A 17 -20.28 -11.74 37.88
CA PRO A 17 -20.54 -10.33 38.14
C PRO A 17 -21.24 -9.68 36.93
N LEU A 18 -22.40 -9.08 37.21
CA LEU A 18 -23.06 -8.08 36.39
C LEU A 18 -22.20 -6.80 36.39
N PHE A 19 -21.80 -6.31 35.22
CA PHE A 19 -21.39 -4.92 35.07
C PHE A 19 -22.22 -4.23 33.99
N ASN A 20 -22.75 -3.10 34.43
CA ASN A 20 -23.76 -2.27 33.84
C ASN A 20 -23.15 -1.43 32.71
N THR A 21 -23.84 -1.39 31.58
CA THR A 21 -23.50 -0.62 30.39
C THR A 21 -23.68 0.88 30.62
N THR A 22 -22.68 1.68 30.30
CA THR A 22 -22.87 3.07 29.85
C THR A 22 -22.14 3.22 28.52
N PHE A 23 -22.92 3.22 27.45
CA PHE A 23 -22.49 3.44 26.08
C PHE A 23 -22.27 4.93 25.87
N ASP A 24 -21.08 5.30 25.37
CA ASP A 24 -20.85 6.60 24.75
C ASP A 24 -21.10 6.43 23.24
N GLN A 25 -22.14 7.09 22.73
CA GLN A 25 -22.67 6.94 21.37
C GLN A 25 -22.01 7.92 20.41
N TYR A 26 -20.94 7.56 19.69
CA TYR A 26 -20.58 8.13 18.38
C TYR A 26 -19.63 7.21 17.60
N VAL A 27 -20.10 6.06 17.10
CA VAL A 27 -19.48 5.38 15.93
C VAL A 27 -20.57 4.63 15.16
N TYR A 28 -20.49 4.76 13.84
CA TYR A 28 -21.38 4.34 12.77
C TYR A 28 -21.92 2.90 12.82
N THR A 29 -23.10 2.78 12.20
CA THR A 29 -24.02 1.65 12.09
C THR A 29 -23.36 0.35 11.61
N LEU A 30 -23.36 -0.66 12.47
CA LEU A 30 -23.19 -2.07 12.12
C LEU A 30 -24.54 -2.62 11.63
N GLU A 31 -24.65 -2.96 10.34
CA GLU A 31 -25.64 -3.95 9.93
C GLU A 31 -25.16 -5.33 10.37
N ILE A 32 -25.62 -5.75 11.54
CA ILE A 32 -25.55 -7.14 11.98
C ILE A 32 -26.53 -7.93 11.11
N LEU A 33 -26.03 -8.58 10.05
CA LEU A 33 -26.76 -9.69 9.45
C LEU A 33 -26.88 -10.79 10.51
N LYS A 34 -28.11 -10.97 11.01
CA LYS A 34 -28.46 -12.04 11.95
C LYS A 34 -28.02 -13.38 11.37
N THR A 35 -27.13 -14.01 12.12
CA THR A 35 -26.67 -15.40 12.02
C THR A 35 -27.81 -16.38 11.80
N THR A 36 -27.75 -17.15 10.72
CA THR A 36 -28.33 -18.51 10.68
C THR A 36 -27.23 -19.52 11.00
N ALA A 37 -27.58 -20.48 11.85
CA ALA A 37 -26.69 -21.46 12.47
C ALA A 37 -25.77 -22.18 11.46
N PHE A 38 -24.50 -22.34 11.88
CA PHE A 38 -23.55 -23.24 11.25
C PHE A 38 -23.94 -24.68 11.57
N ASP A 39 -24.68 -25.35 10.68
CA ASP A 39 -24.74 -26.80 10.68
C ASP A 39 -23.57 -27.38 9.88
N THR A 40 -23.00 -28.43 10.45
CA THR A 40 -21.91 -29.26 9.95
C THR A 40 -22.16 -29.74 8.52
N PHE A 41 -21.25 -29.44 7.59
CA PHE A 41 -21.26 -30.03 6.25
C PHE A 41 -20.15 -31.07 6.10
N ASP A 42 -20.59 -32.31 5.87
CA ASP A 42 -19.78 -33.47 5.56
C ASP A 42 -18.98 -33.28 4.26
N LEU A 43 -17.68 -33.54 4.37
CA LEU A 43 -16.69 -33.56 3.31
C LEU A 43 -16.75 -34.88 2.54
N VAL A 44 -17.51 -34.98 1.44
CA VAL A 44 -17.15 -35.91 0.34
C VAL A 44 -17.67 -35.40 -1.01
N ARG A 45 -16.78 -34.84 -1.82
CA ARG A 45 -16.80 -35.05 -3.28
C ARG A 45 -15.41 -34.82 -3.86
N THR A 46 -14.75 -35.90 -4.23
CA THR A 46 -13.53 -35.92 -5.03
C THR A 46 -13.82 -35.45 -6.45
N LEU A 47 -12.98 -34.54 -6.96
CA LEU A 47 -12.98 -34.02 -8.34
C LEU A 47 -11.51 -33.74 -8.76
N PRO A 48 -11.21 -33.68 -10.07
CA PRO A 48 -10.13 -34.43 -10.70
C PRO A 48 -8.72 -33.83 -10.59
N SER A 49 -7.76 -34.74 -10.70
CA SER A 49 -6.33 -34.52 -10.88
C SER A 49 -6.05 -33.66 -12.11
N ASP A 50 -5.52 -32.45 -11.90
CA ASP A 50 -4.51 -31.75 -12.74
C ASP A 50 -4.45 -30.23 -12.44
N GLU A 51 -4.70 -29.81 -11.20
CA GLU A 51 -4.43 -28.43 -10.77
C GLU A 51 -3.72 -28.46 -9.41
N LYS A 52 -2.40 -28.18 -9.42
CA LYS A 52 -1.56 -28.24 -8.22
C LYS A 52 -1.47 -26.86 -7.56
N ALA A 53 -1.58 -26.82 -6.24
CA ALA A 53 -1.11 -25.67 -5.47
C ALA A 53 0.42 -25.58 -5.65
N VAL A 54 0.92 -24.38 -5.91
CA VAL A 54 2.35 -24.10 -6.07
C VAL A 54 2.78 -23.24 -4.88
N ARG A 55 3.98 -23.48 -4.36
CA ARG A 55 4.42 -23.02 -3.04
C ARG A 55 5.79 -22.39 -3.14
N MET A 56 5.94 -21.17 -2.63
CA MET A 56 7.26 -20.61 -2.38
C MET A 56 7.80 -21.15 -1.06
N ASN A 57 8.84 -21.98 -1.12
CA ASN A 57 9.48 -22.51 0.08
C ASN A 57 10.10 -21.37 0.93
N ASP A 58 10.02 -21.50 2.25
CA ASP A 58 10.75 -20.67 3.22
C ASP A 58 12.18 -21.17 3.20
N ILE A 59 12.93 -20.59 2.28
CA ILE A 59 14.35 -20.85 2.15
C ILE A 59 15.06 -19.52 2.40
N ASN A 60 16.10 -19.64 3.23
CA ASN A 60 16.94 -18.65 3.87
C ASN A 60 17.17 -17.29 3.13
N ILE A 61 16.13 -16.47 3.00
CA ILE A 61 16.29 -15.00 3.09
C ILE A 61 17.06 -14.65 4.39
N ARG A 62 17.01 -15.54 5.38
CA ARG A 62 17.72 -15.48 6.66
C ARG A 62 19.19 -15.97 6.65
N GLY A 63 19.85 -16.15 5.51
CA GLY A 63 21.30 -16.45 5.53
C GLY A 63 21.91 -16.91 4.21
N MET A 64 22.54 -15.99 3.47
CA MET A 64 23.54 -16.35 2.45
C MET A 64 24.80 -16.89 3.14
N HIS A 65 24.92 -18.21 3.26
CA HIS A 65 26.17 -18.82 3.70
C HIS A 65 27.15 -18.97 2.52
N MET A 66 28.21 -18.18 2.50
CA MET A 66 29.43 -18.54 1.77
C MET A 66 30.10 -19.72 2.48
N LYS A 67 30.33 -20.83 1.78
CA LYS A 67 31.33 -21.84 2.19
C LYS A 67 32.50 -21.82 1.21
N SER A 68 33.68 -21.58 1.76
CA SER A 68 34.95 -21.52 1.07
C SER A 68 35.46 -22.90 0.63
N SER A 69 35.71 -23.02 -0.67
CA SER A 69 36.83 -23.70 -1.35
C SER A 69 37.14 -25.18 -1.09
N GLY A 70 37.05 -25.96 -2.18
CA GLY A 70 37.86 -27.15 -2.45
C GLY A 70 38.13 -27.29 -3.95
N ARG A 71 39.32 -26.84 -4.40
CA ARG A 71 39.83 -26.98 -5.78
C ARG A 71 39.83 -28.44 -6.24
N LYS A 72 39.33 -28.74 -7.45
CA LYS A 72 40.01 -29.63 -8.43
C LYS A 72 39.72 -29.23 -9.88
N SER A 73 40.81 -29.21 -10.63
CA SER A 73 40.99 -29.00 -12.08
C SER A 73 40.11 -29.89 -12.96
N ASN A 74 39.61 -29.36 -14.10
CA ASN A 74 39.92 -29.92 -15.43
C ASN A 74 39.46 -29.07 -16.63
N ARG A 75 40.48 -28.57 -17.34
CA ARG A 75 40.76 -28.66 -18.79
C ARG A 75 39.63 -28.36 -19.81
N SER A 76 39.78 -27.18 -20.40
CA SER A 76 39.20 -26.65 -21.63
C SER A 76 39.38 -27.53 -22.89
N LYS A 77 38.40 -27.49 -23.79
CA LYS A 77 38.58 -27.66 -25.25
C LYS A 77 37.73 -26.64 -26.01
N LEU A 78 38.40 -25.61 -26.52
CA LEU A 78 37.87 -24.71 -27.55
C LEU A 78 37.73 -25.45 -28.89
N ARG A 79 36.65 -25.17 -29.62
CA ARG A 79 36.60 -25.32 -31.08
C ARG A 79 36.10 -24.02 -31.71
N SER A 80 37.02 -23.39 -32.43
CA SER A 80 36.82 -22.35 -33.44
C SER A 80 36.13 -22.92 -34.69
N VAL A 81 35.33 -22.12 -35.42
CA VAL A 81 35.27 -22.01 -36.91
C VAL A 81 34.41 -20.78 -37.24
N GLN A 82 35.05 -19.65 -37.58
CA GLN A 82 35.16 -19.02 -38.92
C GLN A 82 33.89 -18.35 -39.48
N GLN A 83 33.94 -17.02 -39.47
CA GLN A 83 33.20 -16.13 -40.36
C GLN A 83 33.61 -16.36 -41.82
N SER A 84 32.63 -16.45 -42.72
CA SER A 84 32.86 -16.20 -44.15
C SER A 84 31.87 -15.16 -44.67
N ARG A 85 32.43 -14.04 -45.12
CA ARG A 85 31.76 -12.97 -45.87
C ARG A 85 31.56 -13.44 -47.31
N ARG A 86 30.34 -13.35 -47.84
CA ARG A 86 30.08 -13.27 -49.29
C ARG A 86 29.14 -12.12 -49.58
N ARG A 87 29.69 -11.08 -50.22
CA ARG A 87 28.96 -10.00 -50.90
C ARG A 87 28.41 -10.55 -52.22
N ARG A 88 27.11 -10.36 -52.47
CA ARG A 88 26.56 -10.26 -53.83
C ARG A 88 25.58 -9.10 -53.87
N ASN A 89 25.88 -8.17 -54.76
CA ASN A 89 25.00 -7.09 -55.19
C ASN A 89 23.93 -7.66 -56.11
N THR A 90 22.66 -7.37 -55.86
CA THR A 90 21.61 -7.44 -56.87
C THR A 90 20.57 -6.35 -56.61
N VAL A 91 20.10 -5.84 -57.73
CA VAL A 91 19.36 -4.60 -57.96
C VAL A 91 17.95 -4.64 -57.36
N GLN A 92 17.45 -3.43 -57.11
CA GLN A 92 16.29 -3.02 -56.34
C GLN A 92 14.98 -3.17 -57.13
N ASP A 93 14.09 -4.06 -56.67
CA ASP A 93 12.67 -4.07 -57.08
C ASP A 93 11.81 -3.46 -55.97
N TYR A 94 11.15 -2.36 -56.32
CA TYR A 94 10.30 -1.56 -55.44
C TYR A 94 8.89 -2.17 -55.39
N TYR A 95 8.63 -3.02 -54.39
CA TYR A 95 7.27 -3.35 -53.96
C TYR A 95 6.84 -2.37 -52.85
N PRO A 96 5.63 -1.78 -52.90
CA PRO A 96 5.14 -0.94 -51.82
C PRO A 96 4.97 -1.79 -50.56
N GLN A 97 5.89 -1.62 -49.61
CA GLN A 97 5.78 -2.20 -48.28
C GLN A 97 4.47 -1.73 -47.66
N SER A 98 3.57 -2.69 -47.40
CA SER A 98 2.47 -2.49 -46.47
C SER A 98 3.05 -1.86 -45.20
N ARG A 99 2.58 -0.66 -44.84
CA ARG A 99 2.90 -0.04 -43.56
C ARG A 99 2.64 -1.10 -42.48
N ARG A 100 3.70 -1.61 -41.84
CA ARG A 100 3.57 -2.38 -40.60
C ARG A 100 2.76 -1.49 -39.66
N ARG A 101 1.55 -1.91 -39.30
CA ARG A 101 0.83 -1.36 -38.15
C ARG A 101 1.84 -1.35 -37.00
N ARG A 102 2.11 -0.19 -36.41
CA ARG A 102 2.71 -0.16 -35.07
C ARG A 102 1.70 -0.89 -34.19
N ASN A 103 2.04 -2.08 -33.71
CA ASN A 103 1.30 -2.68 -32.62
C ASN A 103 1.44 -1.71 -31.44
N THR A 104 0.32 -1.18 -30.97
CA THR A 104 0.27 -0.45 -29.71
C THR A 104 0.55 -1.44 -28.59
N VAL A 105 1.43 -1.08 -27.65
CA VAL A 105 1.65 -1.87 -26.43
C VAL A 105 0.32 -1.90 -25.67
N GLN A 106 -0.16 -3.09 -25.33
CA GLN A 106 -1.41 -3.28 -24.60
C GLN A 106 -1.14 -3.32 -23.10
N ASP A 107 -1.78 -2.44 -22.34
CA ASP A 107 -1.77 -2.54 -20.88
C ASP A 107 -2.75 -3.61 -20.42
N TYR A 108 -2.31 -4.46 -19.48
CA TYR A 108 -3.16 -5.34 -18.71
C TYR A 108 -3.14 -4.93 -17.24
N TYR A 109 -4.30 -4.90 -16.61
CA TYR A 109 -4.49 -4.58 -15.21
C TYR A 109 -4.86 -5.86 -14.46
N VAL A 110 -4.29 -6.04 -13.27
CA VAL A 110 -4.67 -7.12 -12.36
C VAL A 110 -5.10 -6.46 -11.06
N ASP A 111 -6.41 -6.40 -10.86
CA ASP A 111 -7.02 -5.82 -9.67
C ASP A 111 -7.03 -6.82 -8.52
N VAL A 112 -6.27 -6.49 -7.48
CA VAL A 112 -6.05 -7.36 -6.33
C VAL A 112 -6.76 -6.82 -5.10
N VAL A 113 -7.46 -7.72 -4.40
CA VAL A 113 -7.96 -7.47 -3.05
C VAL A 113 -6.98 -8.03 -2.03
N ALA A 114 -6.49 -7.18 -1.14
CA ALA A 114 -5.67 -7.58 -0.01
C ALA A 114 -6.55 -7.91 1.20
N MET A 115 -6.50 -9.14 1.69
CA MET A 115 -7.18 -9.58 2.89
C MET A 115 -6.17 -9.75 4.01
N ILE A 116 -6.37 -9.09 5.14
CA ILE A 116 -5.43 -9.08 6.26
C ILE A 116 -6.05 -9.87 7.40
N ASP A 117 -5.39 -10.95 7.82
CA ASP A 117 -5.94 -11.80 8.87
C ASP A 117 -5.84 -11.17 10.27
N TYR A 118 -6.53 -11.80 11.23
CA TYR A 118 -6.56 -11.31 12.60
C TYR A 118 -5.18 -11.29 13.25
N LYS A 119 -4.35 -12.29 12.98
CA LYS A 119 -2.99 -12.38 13.51
C LYS A 119 -2.12 -11.21 13.04
N ARG A 120 -2.19 -10.88 11.75
CA ARG A 120 -1.44 -9.77 11.17
C ARG A 120 -1.96 -8.43 11.63
N TYR A 121 -3.28 -8.24 11.65
CA TYR A 121 -3.92 -7.06 12.23
C TYR A 121 -3.48 -6.85 13.69
N SER A 122 -3.48 -7.91 14.51
CA SER A 122 -3.05 -7.84 15.91
C SER A 122 -1.61 -7.37 16.09
N LYS A 123 -0.72 -7.71 15.14
CA LYS A 123 0.68 -7.22 15.12
C LYS A 123 0.75 -5.72 14.81
N PHE A 124 -0.04 -5.23 13.86
CA PHE A 124 -0.15 -3.78 13.63
C PHE A 124 -0.75 -3.04 14.82
N LEU A 125 -1.75 -3.66 15.46
CA LEU A 125 -2.38 -3.10 16.65
C LEU A 125 -1.38 -2.97 17.81
N SER A 126 -0.57 -3.99 18.07
CA SER A 126 0.46 -3.90 19.11
C SER A 126 1.55 -2.87 18.78
N GLN A 127 1.99 -2.77 17.53
CA GLN A 127 2.93 -1.74 17.06
C GLN A 127 2.36 -0.33 17.21
N ALA A 128 1.04 -0.18 17.05
CA ALA A 128 0.33 1.08 17.22
C ALA A 128 -0.06 1.37 18.69
N SER A 129 0.59 0.73 19.69
CA SER A 129 0.25 0.88 21.11
C SER A 129 -1.24 0.60 21.41
N TYR A 130 -1.81 -0.39 20.71
CA TYR A 130 -3.21 -0.78 20.77
C TYR A 130 -4.22 0.30 20.34
N ASN A 131 -3.78 1.33 19.60
CA ASN A 131 -4.65 2.30 18.96
C ASN A 131 -5.16 1.75 17.63
N ASN A 132 -6.45 1.40 17.57
CA ASN A 132 -7.06 0.84 16.36
C ASN A 132 -6.99 1.79 15.15
N PHE A 133 -7.26 3.08 15.35
CA PHE A 133 -7.22 4.05 14.25
C PHE A 133 -5.82 4.12 13.63
N ALA A 134 -4.77 4.25 14.45
CA ALA A 134 -3.40 4.25 13.98
C ALA A 134 -2.99 2.92 13.34
N ALA A 135 -3.43 1.78 13.89
CA ALA A 135 -3.18 0.46 13.31
C ALA A 135 -3.79 0.32 11.92
N MET A 136 -5.05 0.76 11.74
CA MET A 136 -5.73 0.75 10.45
C MET A 136 -5.04 1.66 9.43
N GLN A 137 -4.63 2.88 9.82
CA GLN A 137 -3.87 3.77 8.93
C GLN A 137 -2.53 3.15 8.52
N ASN A 138 -1.81 2.55 9.47
CA ASN A 138 -0.55 1.85 9.20
C ASN A 138 -0.76 0.66 8.25
N ILE A 139 -1.86 -0.09 8.37
CA ILE A 139 -2.20 -1.19 7.46
C ILE A 139 -2.45 -0.67 6.05
N LEU A 140 -3.28 0.37 5.90
CA LEU A 140 -3.63 0.96 4.61
C LEU A 140 -2.37 1.44 3.88
N GLU A 141 -1.51 2.20 4.57
CA GLU A 141 -0.25 2.69 4.00
C GLU A 141 0.72 1.54 3.69
N TYR A 142 0.87 0.56 4.61
CA TYR A 142 1.77 -0.58 4.41
C TYR A 142 1.44 -1.35 3.13
N TYR A 143 0.17 -1.74 2.94
CA TYR A 143 -0.20 -2.52 1.77
C TYR A 143 -0.23 -1.68 0.49
N ALA A 144 -0.58 -0.39 0.55
CA ALA A 144 -0.41 0.49 -0.62
C ALA A 144 1.05 0.46 -1.13
N PHE A 145 2.01 0.51 -0.21
CA PHE A 145 3.43 0.40 -0.54
C PHE A 145 3.87 -0.99 -1.01
N VAL A 146 3.34 -2.06 -0.41
CA VAL A 146 3.62 -3.44 -0.88
C VAL A 146 3.18 -3.60 -2.34
N PHE A 147 1.96 -3.19 -2.67
CA PHE A 147 1.43 -3.33 -4.02
C PHE A 147 2.13 -2.40 -5.02
N SER A 148 2.51 -1.19 -4.62
CA SER A 148 3.37 -0.33 -5.44
C SER A 148 4.71 -1.01 -5.75
N GLY A 149 5.34 -1.65 -4.78
CA GLY A 149 6.57 -2.41 -5.00
C GLY A 149 6.39 -3.63 -5.91
N MET A 150 5.26 -4.33 -5.80
CA MET A 150 4.92 -5.44 -6.69
C MET A 150 4.77 -4.96 -8.13
N ASP A 151 4.02 -3.88 -8.33
CA ASP A 151 3.80 -3.29 -9.65
C ASP A 151 5.12 -2.96 -10.34
N MET A 152 6.07 -2.34 -9.61
CA MET A 152 7.42 -2.05 -10.12
C MET A 152 8.21 -3.30 -10.57
N LEU A 153 7.98 -4.47 -9.96
CA LEU A 153 8.60 -5.73 -10.42
C LEU A 153 7.97 -6.21 -11.73
N TYR A 154 6.65 -6.08 -11.88
CA TYR A 154 5.93 -6.43 -13.11
C TYR A 154 6.22 -5.45 -14.26
N GLU A 155 6.35 -4.14 -14.00
CA GLU A 155 6.85 -3.14 -14.96
C GLU A 155 8.27 -3.44 -15.46
N GLY A 156 9.02 -4.24 -14.70
CA GLY A 156 10.32 -4.80 -15.10
C GLY A 156 10.26 -5.67 -16.36
N ILE A 157 9.08 -6.19 -16.71
CA ILE A 157 8.85 -7.00 -17.92
C ILE A 157 8.94 -6.08 -19.16
N LYS A 158 10.01 -6.23 -19.93
CA LYS A 158 10.21 -5.47 -21.19
C LYS A 158 9.70 -6.27 -22.40
N HIS A 159 8.39 -6.52 -22.43
CA HIS A 159 7.75 -7.21 -23.56
C HIS A 159 7.30 -6.19 -24.64
N PRO A 160 7.49 -6.48 -25.95
CA PRO A 160 7.18 -5.51 -27.01
C PRO A 160 5.68 -5.32 -27.28
N GLU A 161 4.83 -6.25 -26.80
CA GLU A 161 3.39 -6.24 -27.10
C GLU A 161 2.52 -5.81 -25.91
N TYR A 162 3.03 -5.90 -24.68
CA TYR A 162 2.22 -5.63 -23.51
C TYR A 162 3.02 -5.23 -22.26
N THR A 163 2.29 -4.69 -21.32
CA THR A 163 2.66 -4.32 -19.94
C THR A 163 1.65 -4.94 -18.99
N ILE A 164 2.06 -5.26 -17.76
CA ILE A 164 1.19 -5.78 -16.71
C ILE A 164 1.31 -4.83 -15.53
N HIS A 165 0.18 -4.33 -15.07
CA HIS A 165 0.05 -3.42 -13.92
C HIS A 165 -0.72 -4.13 -12.81
N ILE A 166 -0.19 -4.06 -11.59
CA ILE A 166 -0.81 -4.65 -10.41
C ILE A 166 -1.47 -3.54 -9.61
N LEU A 167 -2.79 -3.60 -9.46
CA LEU A 167 -3.56 -2.56 -8.79
C LEU A 167 -4.16 -3.09 -7.50
N LEU A 168 -3.95 -2.38 -6.39
CA LEU A 168 -4.63 -2.67 -5.14
C LEU A 168 -6.01 -2.00 -5.16
N SER A 169 -7.07 -2.80 -5.33
CA SER A 169 -8.43 -2.27 -5.43
C SER A 169 -9.09 -2.11 -4.06
N LYS A 170 -8.81 -3.02 -3.12
CA LYS A 170 -9.42 -3.01 -1.78
C LYS A 170 -8.52 -3.67 -0.74
N ILE A 171 -8.53 -3.12 0.48
CA ILE A 171 -7.96 -3.76 1.67
C ILE A 171 -9.12 -4.17 2.59
N TYR A 172 -9.14 -5.42 3.03
CA TYR A 172 -10.12 -5.93 3.98
C TYR A 172 -9.43 -6.54 5.20
N VAL A 173 -9.75 -6.02 6.39
CA VAL A 173 -9.07 -6.40 7.64
C VAL A 173 -10.00 -7.22 8.53
N LEU A 174 -9.60 -8.46 8.83
CA LEU A 174 -10.32 -9.38 9.69
C LEU A 174 -9.98 -9.10 11.17
N GLN A 175 -10.65 -8.13 11.77
CA GLN A 175 -10.29 -7.61 13.10
C GLN A 175 -10.59 -8.55 14.29
N THR A 176 -11.23 -9.70 14.06
CA THR A 176 -11.56 -10.67 15.10
C THR A 176 -11.20 -12.10 14.72
N VAL A 177 -10.98 -12.94 15.73
CA VAL A 177 -10.80 -14.40 15.57
C VAL A 177 -11.99 -15.02 14.82
N THR A 178 -13.22 -14.56 15.09
CA THR A 178 -14.43 -15.09 14.44
C THR A 178 -14.47 -14.74 12.95
N SER A 179 -14.18 -13.50 12.58
CA SER A 179 -14.08 -13.10 11.17
C SER A 179 -12.95 -13.84 10.43
N SER A 180 -11.86 -14.15 11.14
CA SER A 180 -10.68 -14.87 10.62
C SER A 180 -10.80 -16.40 10.73
N SER A 181 -11.97 -16.92 11.15
CA SER A 181 -12.09 -18.31 11.63
C SER A 181 -11.72 -19.41 10.63
N PHE A 182 -11.72 -19.11 9.33
CA PHE A 182 -11.28 -20.05 8.28
C PHE A 182 -9.76 -20.31 8.30
N ILE A 183 -9.00 -19.43 8.96
CA ILE A 183 -7.57 -19.56 9.25
C ILE A 183 -7.38 -20.01 10.71
N GLU A 184 -8.01 -19.31 11.66
CA GLU A 184 -7.77 -19.53 13.10
C GLU A 184 -8.07 -20.95 13.57
N LYS A 185 -9.02 -21.65 12.92
CA LYS A 185 -9.33 -23.05 13.25
C LYS A 185 -8.23 -24.05 12.85
N ASN A 186 -7.35 -23.67 11.93
CA ASN A 186 -6.26 -24.49 11.42
C ASN A 186 -4.89 -23.98 11.85
N ALA A 187 -4.84 -22.85 12.56
CA ALA A 187 -3.63 -22.33 13.15
C ALA A 187 -3.36 -23.06 14.47
N SER A 188 -2.09 -23.38 14.71
CA SER A 188 -1.61 -23.97 15.95
C SER A 188 -0.46 -23.11 16.46
N TYR A 189 -0.58 -22.54 17.66
CA TYR A 189 0.39 -21.60 18.24
C TYR A 189 0.69 -20.38 17.34
N ASP A 190 1.76 -20.47 16.54
CA ASP A 190 2.24 -19.39 15.65
C ASP A 190 2.36 -19.84 14.19
N GLU A 191 1.84 -21.00 13.83
CA GLU A 191 1.99 -21.60 12.50
C GLU A 191 0.69 -22.15 11.93
N THR A 192 0.59 -22.24 10.61
CA THR A 192 -0.54 -22.85 9.93
C THR A 192 -0.17 -23.46 8.57
N ASN A 193 -0.91 -24.49 8.16
CA ASN A 193 -0.69 -25.15 6.88
C ASN A 193 -1.27 -24.30 5.75
N GLY A 194 -0.40 -23.75 4.90
CA GLY A 194 -0.78 -22.85 3.81
C GLY A 194 -1.70 -23.50 2.78
N ASP A 195 -1.52 -24.79 2.47
CA ASP A 195 -2.39 -25.49 1.51
C ASP A 195 -3.84 -25.60 2.02
N ILE A 196 -4.00 -25.79 3.33
CA ILE A 196 -5.32 -25.82 3.98
C ILE A 196 -5.92 -24.42 3.98
N VAL A 197 -5.13 -23.40 4.33
CA VAL A 197 -5.60 -22.01 4.35
C VAL A 197 -6.01 -21.54 2.96
N LEU A 198 -5.25 -21.86 1.90
CA LEU A 198 -5.59 -21.51 0.52
C LEU A 198 -6.92 -22.17 0.08
N LYS A 199 -7.14 -23.43 0.44
CA LYS A 199 -8.43 -24.12 0.18
C LYS A 199 -9.58 -23.44 0.92
N ASN A 200 -9.37 -23.02 2.16
CA ASN A 200 -10.40 -22.34 2.94
C ASN A 200 -10.68 -20.92 2.41
N LEU A 201 -9.65 -20.19 1.99
CA LEU A 201 -9.77 -18.88 1.34
C LEU A 201 -10.60 -18.98 0.06
N ARG A 202 -10.37 -20.00 -0.77
CA ARG A 202 -11.20 -20.29 -1.94
C ARG A 202 -12.68 -20.41 -1.57
N VAL A 203 -13.01 -21.21 -0.56
CA VAL A 203 -14.39 -21.42 -0.10
C VAL A 203 -14.98 -20.13 0.47
N PHE A 204 -14.18 -19.37 1.23
CA PHE A 204 -14.57 -18.09 1.77
C PHE A 204 -14.93 -17.09 0.66
N ASN A 205 -14.08 -16.93 -0.36
CA ASN A 205 -14.24 -15.96 -1.45
C ASN A 205 -15.53 -16.17 -2.26
N ILE A 206 -16.00 -17.41 -2.42
CA ILE A 206 -17.26 -17.70 -3.13
C ILE A 206 -18.48 -17.83 -2.22
N GLY A 207 -18.25 -17.95 -0.91
CA GLY A 207 -19.28 -18.12 0.11
C GLY A 207 -19.43 -16.86 0.96
N ALA A 208 -19.15 -17.00 2.26
CA ALA A 208 -19.36 -15.94 3.25
C ALA A 208 -18.58 -14.64 2.96
N GLY A 209 -17.45 -14.73 2.28
CA GLY A 209 -16.61 -13.60 1.88
C GLY A 209 -17.03 -12.91 0.60
N ARG A 210 -17.96 -13.48 -0.19
CA ARG A 210 -18.25 -13.04 -1.56
C ARG A 210 -18.65 -11.57 -1.67
N SER A 211 -19.54 -11.11 -0.79
CA SER A 211 -19.98 -9.71 -0.77
C SER A 211 -18.88 -8.74 -0.32
N ILE A 212 -17.92 -9.24 0.46
CA ILE A 212 -16.84 -8.45 1.05
C ILE A 212 -15.74 -8.21 0.02
N VAL A 213 -15.26 -9.28 -0.61
CA VAL A 213 -14.19 -9.20 -1.62
C VAL A 213 -14.67 -8.52 -2.91
N GLY A 214 -15.98 -8.56 -3.20
CA GLY A 214 -16.56 -7.85 -4.33
C GLY A 214 -16.04 -8.35 -5.67
N ASN A 215 -15.85 -7.41 -6.61
CA ASN A 215 -15.19 -7.70 -7.89
C ASN A 215 -13.68 -7.61 -7.70
N TYR A 216 -12.97 -8.59 -8.25
CA TYR A 216 -11.52 -8.70 -8.17
C TYR A 216 -11.04 -9.62 -9.29
N ASP A 217 -9.77 -9.49 -9.65
CA ASP A 217 -9.10 -10.44 -10.53
C ASP A 217 -8.32 -11.47 -9.73
N HIS A 218 -7.80 -11.07 -8.56
CA HIS A 218 -7.12 -11.94 -7.60
C HIS A 218 -7.36 -11.51 -6.13
N VAL A 219 -7.40 -12.47 -5.20
CA VAL A 219 -7.42 -12.19 -3.75
C VAL A 219 -6.12 -12.66 -3.10
N MET A 220 -5.42 -11.76 -2.42
CA MET A 220 -4.22 -12.09 -1.63
C MET A 220 -4.54 -12.05 -0.15
N LEU A 221 -4.41 -13.16 0.55
CA LEU A 221 -4.48 -13.20 2.00
C LEU A 221 -3.08 -13.02 2.59
N PHE A 222 -2.90 -11.97 3.39
CA PHE A 222 -1.68 -11.73 4.16
C PHE A 222 -1.87 -12.19 5.60
N THR A 223 -1.04 -13.13 6.03
CA THR A 223 -1.12 -13.73 7.36
C THR A 223 0.09 -13.38 8.22
N GLY A 224 -0.18 -13.20 9.52
CA GLY A 224 0.87 -13.07 10.53
C GLY A 224 1.40 -14.40 11.05
N TYR A 225 0.87 -15.54 10.59
CA TYR A 225 1.30 -16.89 10.95
C TYR A 225 2.51 -17.35 10.12
N GLU A 226 3.32 -18.23 10.70
CA GLU A 226 4.34 -18.98 9.97
C GLU A 226 3.68 -20.03 9.08
N LEU A 227 3.89 -19.96 7.77
CA LEU A 227 3.29 -20.89 6.83
C LEU A 227 4.16 -22.13 6.66
N PHE A 228 3.50 -23.27 6.59
CA PHE A 228 4.13 -24.51 6.17
C PHE A 228 3.27 -25.29 5.19
N SER A 229 3.89 -26.24 4.51
CA SER A 229 3.22 -27.29 3.76
C SER A 229 3.70 -28.65 4.24
N GLU A 230 2.92 -29.68 3.91
CA GLU A 230 3.27 -31.06 4.18
C GLU A 230 3.43 -31.77 2.84
N ASP A 231 4.51 -32.54 2.71
CA ASP A 231 4.68 -33.41 1.55
C ASP A 231 3.91 -34.74 1.71
N SER A 232 4.01 -35.63 0.72
CA SER A 232 3.30 -36.91 0.71
C SER A 232 3.61 -37.82 1.91
N ASN A 233 4.71 -37.57 2.63
CA ASN A 233 5.10 -38.31 3.82
C ASN A 233 4.68 -37.61 5.12
N ASN A 234 3.92 -36.51 5.02
CA ASN A 234 3.62 -35.58 6.11
C ASN A 234 4.86 -34.90 6.69
N ASP A 235 5.96 -34.80 5.92
CA ASP A 235 7.11 -34.01 6.34
C ASP A 235 6.81 -32.53 6.14
N LYS A 236 6.90 -31.79 7.24
CA LYS A 236 6.63 -30.36 7.29
C LYS A 236 7.77 -29.57 6.65
N ARG A 237 7.41 -28.65 5.74
CA ARG A 237 8.33 -27.71 5.10
C ARG A 237 7.77 -26.30 5.23
N ASN A 238 8.56 -25.39 5.77
CA ASN A 238 8.17 -24.00 5.82
C ASN A 238 8.04 -23.42 4.40
N ILE A 239 7.06 -22.54 4.20
CA ILE A 239 6.78 -21.83 2.95
C ILE A 239 6.56 -20.35 3.29
N LEU A 240 6.81 -19.44 2.36
CA LEU A 240 6.45 -18.03 2.52
C LEU A 240 5.13 -17.69 1.85
N GLY A 241 4.70 -18.52 0.89
CA GLY A 241 3.45 -18.32 0.20
C GLY A 241 2.96 -19.56 -0.54
N VAL A 242 1.70 -19.51 -0.95
CA VAL A 242 1.08 -20.53 -1.79
C VAL A 242 -0.03 -19.94 -2.65
N ALA A 243 -0.13 -20.42 -3.89
CA ALA A 243 -1.13 -19.96 -4.86
C ALA A 243 -1.64 -21.11 -5.74
N TYR A 244 -2.79 -20.89 -6.37
CA TYR A 244 -3.25 -21.76 -7.46
C TYR A 244 -2.68 -21.32 -8.81
N GLY A 245 -2.05 -22.25 -9.53
CA GLY A 245 -1.46 -21.99 -10.84
C GLY A 245 -2.48 -21.69 -11.96
N GLY A 246 -2.25 -20.64 -12.75
CA GLY A 246 -3.01 -20.34 -13.98
C GLY A 246 -4.47 -19.94 -13.75
N THR A 247 -4.76 -19.38 -12.58
CA THR A 247 -6.13 -19.14 -12.12
C THR A 247 -6.57 -17.68 -12.17
N ILE A 248 -5.77 -16.77 -12.74
CA ILE A 248 -6.19 -15.37 -12.92
C ILE A 248 -7.55 -15.28 -13.62
N CYS A 249 -8.39 -14.34 -13.19
CA CYS A 249 -9.75 -14.11 -13.68
C CYS A 249 -10.75 -15.24 -13.40
N ARG A 250 -10.43 -16.26 -12.58
CA ARG A 250 -11.39 -17.30 -12.15
C ARG A 250 -12.25 -16.85 -10.97
N THR A 251 -13.51 -17.28 -10.95
CA THR A 251 -14.55 -16.86 -9.97
C THR A 251 -15.00 -18.02 -9.10
N ASP A 252 -14.34 -19.16 -9.20
CA ASP A 252 -14.55 -20.31 -8.32
C ASP A 252 -13.71 -20.21 -7.03
N GLY A 253 -13.26 -19.00 -6.70
CA GLY A 253 -12.43 -18.65 -5.56
C GLY A 253 -10.94 -18.98 -5.74
N LYS A 254 -10.57 -19.70 -6.81
CA LYS A 254 -9.18 -20.16 -7.01
C LYS A 254 -8.23 -19.08 -7.45
N SER A 255 -8.71 -17.93 -7.97
CA SER A 255 -7.83 -16.79 -8.18
C SER A 255 -7.49 -16.14 -6.84
N SER A 256 -6.64 -16.84 -6.08
CA SER A 256 -6.22 -16.45 -4.75
C SER A 256 -4.85 -17.00 -4.40
N SER A 257 -4.21 -16.32 -3.45
CA SER A 257 -2.93 -16.71 -2.86
C SER A 257 -2.89 -16.36 -1.37
N VAL A 258 -1.99 -17.02 -0.64
CA VAL A 258 -1.74 -16.78 0.80
C VAL A 258 -0.26 -16.44 0.96
N ILE A 259 0.03 -15.35 1.67
CA ILE A 259 1.35 -14.75 1.84
C ILE A 259 1.65 -14.63 3.35
N GLU A 260 2.79 -15.14 3.79
CA GLU A 260 3.36 -14.87 5.11
C GLU A 260 3.95 -13.46 5.16
N ASP A 261 3.37 -12.58 5.98
CA ASP A 261 3.82 -11.19 6.14
C ASP A 261 4.44 -10.94 7.52
N ARG A 262 5.65 -11.48 7.72
CA ARG A 262 6.38 -11.39 8.99
C ARG A 262 7.71 -10.63 8.93
N GLN A 263 8.34 -10.56 7.75
CA GLN A 263 9.76 -10.21 7.56
C GLN A 263 9.99 -8.88 6.82
N GLY A 264 9.04 -7.95 6.92
CA GLY A 264 9.15 -6.59 6.36
C GLY A 264 8.78 -6.47 4.88
N TYR A 265 8.92 -5.26 4.35
CA TYR A 265 8.44 -4.90 3.02
C TYR A 265 9.09 -5.70 1.90
N SER A 266 10.43 -5.82 1.86
CA SER A 266 11.14 -6.46 0.74
C SER A 266 10.72 -7.92 0.56
N THR A 267 10.60 -8.68 1.66
CA THR A 267 10.14 -10.07 1.62
C THR A 267 8.68 -10.16 1.19
N CYS A 268 7.80 -9.33 1.78
CA CYS A 268 6.38 -9.34 1.46
C CYS A 268 6.12 -9.00 -0.02
N ILE A 269 6.79 -7.96 -0.55
CA ILE A 269 6.72 -7.55 -1.97
C ILE A 269 7.16 -8.70 -2.88
N TYR A 270 8.32 -9.29 -2.60
CA TYR A 270 8.87 -10.37 -3.42
C TYR A 270 7.96 -11.60 -3.41
N THR A 271 7.54 -12.06 -2.23
CA THR A 271 6.67 -13.23 -2.07
C THR A 271 5.32 -12.99 -2.73
N ALA A 272 4.69 -11.84 -2.52
CA ALA A 272 3.40 -11.54 -3.15
C ALA A 272 3.49 -11.48 -4.69
N ALA A 273 4.58 -10.93 -5.25
CA ALA A 273 4.83 -10.95 -6.69
C ALA A 273 5.07 -12.38 -7.22
N HIS A 274 5.79 -13.22 -6.46
CA HIS A 274 6.01 -14.63 -6.79
C HIS A 274 4.68 -15.42 -6.83
N GLU A 275 3.86 -15.27 -5.80
CA GLU A 275 2.57 -15.98 -5.71
C GLU A 275 1.57 -15.50 -6.79
N LEU A 276 1.58 -14.21 -7.13
CA LEU A 276 0.76 -13.71 -8.24
C LEU A 276 1.22 -14.27 -9.59
N ALA A 277 2.53 -14.45 -9.78
CA ALA A 277 3.06 -15.03 -11.00
C ALA A 277 2.58 -16.48 -11.20
N HIS A 278 2.43 -17.26 -10.14
CA HIS A 278 1.71 -18.55 -10.22
C HIS A 278 0.27 -18.37 -10.68
N GLY A 279 -0.46 -17.39 -10.15
CA GLY A 279 -1.79 -17.01 -10.64
C GLY A 279 -1.82 -16.72 -12.16
N LEU A 280 -0.75 -16.12 -12.68
CA LEU A 280 -0.49 -15.85 -14.10
C LEU A 280 0.12 -17.04 -14.87
N SER A 281 0.07 -18.25 -14.30
CA SER A 281 0.51 -19.53 -14.87
C SER A 281 2.02 -19.78 -14.91
N ALA A 282 2.85 -18.93 -14.28
CA ALA A 282 4.27 -19.24 -14.19
C ALA A 282 4.53 -20.44 -13.27
N LEU A 283 5.41 -21.33 -13.71
CA LEU A 283 6.01 -22.36 -12.86
C LEU A 283 7.30 -21.81 -12.23
N HIS A 284 7.85 -22.53 -11.25
CA HIS A 284 9.21 -22.23 -10.78
C HIS A 284 10.21 -22.39 -11.92
N ASP A 285 11.25 -21.56 -11.97
CA ASP A 285 12.38 -21.81 -12.85
C ASP A 285 13.05 -23.12 -12.43
N GLY A 286 13.29 -24.01 -13.40
CA GLY A 286 13.84 -25.35 -13.18
C GLY A 286 12.79 -26.44 -12.97
N ASP A 287 11.50 -26.10 -12.91
CA ASP A 287 10.39 -27.05 -12.86
C ASP A 287 9.93 -27.41 -14.28
N ASP A 288 10.56 -28.45 -14.86
CA ASP A 288 10.30 -28.96 -16.21
C ASP A 288 10.31 -27.89 -17.32
N ASN A 289 11.15 -26.85 -17.17
CA ASN A 289 11.31 -25.77 -18.13
C ASN A 289 12.79 -25.39 -18.31
N PRO A 290 13.16 -24.68 -19.40
CA PRO A 290 14.57 -24.45 -19.73
C PRO A 290 15.25 -23.36 -18.88
N CYS A 291 14.52 -22.64 -18.04
CA CYS A 291 15.08 -21.63 -17.16
C CYS A 291 15.64 -22.31 -15.91
N ASN A 292 16.81 -21.89 -15.44
CA ASN A 292 17.48 -22.57 -14.34
C ASN A 292 17.14 -21.90 -13.00
N ALA A 293 16.68 -22.68 -12.02
CA ALA A 293 16.42 -22.20 -10.65
C ALA A 293 17.59 -21.39 -10.07
N SER A 294 18.84 -21.78 -10.39
CA SER A 294 20.06 -21.14 -9.90
C SER A 294 20.39 -19.79 -10.54
N GLU A 295 19.60 -19.33 -11.52
CA GLU A 295 19.73 -17.99 -12.09
C GLU A 295 19.03 -16.91 -11.25
N ARG A 296 18.31 -17.30 -10.19
CA ARG A 296 17.79 -16.39 -9.14
C ARG A 296 16.82 -15.33 -9.66
N TYR A 297 16.07 -15.61 -10.72
CA TYR A 297 14.90 -14.80 -11.10
C TYR A 297 13.81 -14.90 -10.03
N ILE A 298 12.77 -14.07 -10.13
CA ILE A 298 11.66 -14.04 -9.15
C ILE A 298 11.05 -15.44 -8.92
N MET A 299 10.93 -16.26 -9.98
CA MET A 299 10.42 -17.64 -9.90
C MET A 299 11.51 -18.70 -9.66
N GLY A 300 12.77 -18.30 -9.46
CA GLY A 300 13.89 -19.18 -9.17
C GLY A 300 14.20 -19.31 -7.68
N SER A 301 15.34 -19.92 -7.37
CA SER A 301 15.83 -20.07 -5.99
C SER A 301 16.78 -18.93 -5.63
N LEU A 302 16.44 -18.12 -4.63
CA LEU A 302 17.28 -17.01 -4.17
C LEU A 302 18.55 -17.47 -3.43
N ASP A 303 18.54 -18.66 -2.84
CA ASP A 303 19.67 -19.27 -2.08
C ASP A 303 20.78 -19.81 -2.97
N ALA A 304 20.50 -19.97 -4.26
CA ALA A 304 21.53 -20.36 -5.20
C ALA A 304 22.67 -19.33 -5.18
N GLU A 305 23.91 -19.83 -5.27
CA GLU A 305 25.09 -18.98 -5.30
C GLU A 305 24.97 -17.94 -6.43
N LYS A 306 25.19 -16.66 -6.09
CA LYS A 306 25.25 -15.57 -7.06
C LYS A 306 26.33 -15.87 -8.10
N ARG A 307 25.95 -15.86 -9.38
CA ARG A 307 26.88 -16.06 -10.50
C ARG A 307 27.13 -14.74 -11.23
N PRO A 308 28.32 -14.55 -11.83
CA PRO A 308 28.56 -13.42 -12.70
C PRO A 308 27.53 -13.36 -13.83
N GLY A 309 26.90 -12.21 -14.05
CA GLY A 309 25.85 -11.99 -15.04
C GLY A 309 24.42 -12.27 -14.55
N THR A 310 24.23 -12.79 -13.32
CA THR A 310 22.89 -13.02 -12.73
C THR A 310 22.58 -12.05 -11.59
N GLU A 311 23.36 -10.98 -11.44
CA GLU A 311 23.31 -10.10 -10.28
C GLU A 311 21.98 -9.37 -10.15
N TYR A 312 21.31 -9.09 -11.27
CA TYR A 312 20.06 -8.33 -11.32
C TYR A 312 18.81 -9.20 -11.52
N ASN A 313 18.99 -10.51 -11.69
CA ASN A 313 17.89 -11.44 -11.89
C ASN A 313 16.86 -11.44 -10.73
N PRO A 314 17.25 -11.23 -9.45
CA PRO A 314 16.26 -11.19 -8.35
C PRO A 314 15.15 -10.13 -8.48
N TRP A 315 15.29 -9.17 -9.39
CA TRP A 315 14.26 -8.15 -9.69
C TRP A 315 13.56 -8.36 -11.03
N LEU A 316 13.74 -9.53 -11.65
CA LEU A 316 13.26 -9.84 -13.00
C LEU A 316 12.52 -11.18 -13.01
N PHE A 317 11.50 -11.25 -13.87
CA PHE A 317 10.91 -12.52 -14.29
C PHE A 317 11.77 -13.15 -15.39
N SER A 318 11.95 -14.47 -15.32
CA SER A 318 12.68 -15.23 -16.33
C SER A 318 11.97 -15.21 -17.69
N PRO A 319 12.67 -15.51 -18.80
CA PRO A 319 12.02 -15.71 -20.09
C PRO A 319 10.91 -16.78 -20.07
N CYS A 320 11.03 -17.80 -19.23
CA CYS A 320 10.01 -18.84 -19.06
C CYS A 320 8.75 -18.26 -18.40
N SER A 321 8.92 -17.53 -17.30
CA SER A 321 7.83 -16.81 -16.62
C SER A 321 7.07 -15.90 -17.59
N VAL A 322 7.78 -15.06 -18.35
CA VAL A 322 7.18 -14.17 -19.35
C VAL A 322 6.45 -14.94 -20.46
N SER A 323 6.98 -16.10 -20.88
CA SER A 323 6.32 -16.98 -21.85
C SER A 323 5.02 -17.58 -21.31
N TYR A 324 4.97 -17.97 -20.03
CA TYR A 324 3.75 -18.44 -19.38
C TYR A 324 2.71 -17.33 -19.31
N PHE A 325 3.10 -16.12 -18.87
CA PHE A 325 2.22 -14.95 -18.83
C PHE A 325 1.64 -14.66 -20.22
N THR A 326 2.50 -14.60 -21.24
CA THR A 326 2.08 -14.34 -22.63
C THR A 326 1.02 -15.35 -23.10
N SER A 327 1.22 -16.62 -22.79
CA SER A 327 0.32 -17.70 -23.21
C SER A 327 -1.03 -17.61 -22.50
N LEU A 328 -1.02 -17.40 -21.19
CA LEU A 328 -2.25 -17.26 -20.40
C LEU A 328 -3.02 -16.00 -20.79
N LEU A 329 -2.36 -14.85 -20.96
CA LEU A 329 -3.01 -13.61 -21.37
C LEU A 329 -3.71 -13.79 -22.73
N LYS A 330 -3.03 -14.40 -23.72
CA LYS A 330 -3.65 -14.73 -25.02
C LYS A 330 -4.86 -15.64 -24.89
N GLU A 331 -4.81 -16.64 -24.01
CA GLU A 331 -5.96 -17.52 -23.73
C GLU A 331 -7.13 -16.73 -23.11
N LYS A 332 -6.88 -15.94 -22.06
CA LYS A 332 -7.94 -15.22 -21.33
C LYS A 332 -8.62 -14.16 -22.19
N LEU A 333 -7.87 -13.45 -23.02
CA LEU A 333 -8.41 -12.40 -23.90
C LEU A 333 -9.33 -12.92 -25.01
N ASN A 334 -9.32 -14.22 -25.29
CA ASN A 334 -10.27 -14.85 -26.21
C ASN A 334 -11.68 -14.99 -25.59
N THR A 335 -11.83 -14.69 -24.30
CA THR A 335 -13.13 -14.71 -23.61
C THR A 335 -13.54 -13.30 -23.22
N SER A 336 -14.83 -12.97 -23.34
CA SER A 336 -15.35 -11.66 -22.91
C SER A 336 -15.01 -11.36 -21.46
N ARG A 337 -15.08 -12.38 -20.61
CA ARG A 337 -14.74 -12.28 -19.20
C ARG A 337 -13.26 -11.99 -18.94
N GLY A 338 -12.35 -12.73 -19.57
CA GLY A 338 -10.92 -12.47 -19.42
C GLY A 338 -10.52 -11.10 -19.97
N TYR A 339 -11.20 -10.65 -21.03
CA TYR A 339 -11.07 -9.27 -21.52
C TYR A 339 -11.53 -8.25 -20.46
N THR A 340 -12.73 -8.41 -19.88
CA THR A 340 -13.21 -7.52 -18.82
C THR A 340 -12.30 -7.51 -17.59
N CYS A 341 -11.80 -8.67 -17.19
CA CYS A 341 -10.87 -8.84 -16.07
C CYS A 341 -9.54 -8.09 -16.29
N LEU A 342 -8.91 -8.25 -17.46
CA LEU A 342 -7.51 -7.82 -17.62
C LEU A 342 -7.33 -6.49 -18.35
N VAL A 343 -8.34 -5.99 -19.06
CA VAL A 343 -8.20 -4.79 -19.90
C VAL A 343 -8.67 -3.52 -19.18
N TYR A 344 -9.53 -3.66 -18.19
CA TYR A 344 -10.08 -2.55 -17.45
C TYR A 344 -9.70 -2.66 -15.99
N ALA A 345 -9.36 -1.54 -15.38
CA ALA A 345 -9.04 -1.47 -13.96
C ALA A 345 -10.31 -1.28 -13.12
N ILE A 346 -10.34 -1.83 -11.92
CA ILE A 346 -11.32 -1.53 -10.89
C ILE A 346 -10.88 -0.27 -10.15
N GLU A 347 -11.82 0.63 -9.85
CA GLU A 347 -11.52 1.79 -9.03
C GLU A 347 -11.06 1.38 -7.64
N ALA A 348 -9.89 1.88 -7.23
CA ALA A 348 -9.37 1.65 -5.89
C ALA A 348 -10.29 2.30 -4.85
N SER A 349 -10.48 1.61 -3.72
CA SER A 349 -11.24 2.13 -2.60
C SER A 349 -10.62 3.44 -2.07
N ALA A 350 -11.46 4.43 -1.79
CA ALA A 350 -11.04 5.80 -1.45
C ALA A 350 -10.22 5.92 -0.14
N ASP A 351 -10.22 4.88 0.69
CA ASP A 351 -9.42 4.78 1.92
C ASP A 351 -7.99 4.31 1.66
N ILE A 352 -7.68 3.78 0.48
CA ILE A 352 -6.31 3.41 0.11
C ILE A 352 -5.53 4.69 -0.21
N PRO A 353 -4.43 5.00 0.52
CA PRO A 353 -3.66 6.20 0.25
C PRO A 353 -2.89 6.08 -1.07
N ASP A 354 -2.85 7.17 -1.84
CA ASP A 354 -1.94 7.28 -2.98
C ASP A 354 -0.50 7.44 -2.46
N VAL A 355 0.34 6.48 -2.86
CA VAL A 355 1.77 6.43 -2.51
C VAL A 355 2.68 6.53 -3.75
N SER A 356 2.11 6.81 -4.93
CA SER A 356 2.83 6.83 -6.21
C SER A 356 3.92 7.90 -6.28
N ASP A 357 3.85 8.93 -5.44
CA ASP A 357 4.85 9.99 -5.32
C ASP A 357 6.02 9.62 -4.38
N LYS A 358 5.98 8.44 -3.74
CA LYS A 358 6.95 8.02 -2.73
C LYS A 358 7.65 6.73 -3.14
N LEU A 359 8.93 6.63 -2.79
CA LEU A 359 9.68 5.38 -2.87
C LEU A 359 10.05 4.93 -1.46
N LEU A 360 9.73 3.68 -1.12
CA LEU A 360 9.94 3.12 0.22
C LEU A 360 11.37 3.29 0.73
N GLY A 361 12.39 3.06 -0.10
CA GLY A 361 13.78 3.21 0.30
C GLY A 361 14.21 4.66 0.59
N GLN A 362 13.40 5.65 0.23
CA GLN A 362 13.59 7.03 0.67
C GLN A 362 12.97 7.30 2.05
N LEU A 363 11.91 6.58 2.41
CA LEU A 363 11.23 6.70 3.70
C LEU A 363 11.88 5.84 4.79
N ILE A 364 12.33 4.64 4.42
CA ILE A 364 12.87 3.63 5.33
C ILE A 364 14.37 3.48 5.03
N LYS A 365 15.21 4.02 5.92
CA LYS A 365 16.67 4.03 5.75
C LYS A 365 17.27 2.63 6.00
N PRO A 366 18.49 2.34 5.53
CA PRO A 366 19.08 0.99 5.62
C PRO A 366 19.04 0.36 7.01
N ASP A 367 19.35 1.11 8.08
CA ASP A 367 19.25 0.58 9.45
C ASP A 367 17.83 0.14 9.78
N GLN A 368 16.82 0.95 9.43
CA GLN A 368 15.41 0.63 9.66
C GLN A 368 14.94 -0.55 8.82
N GLN A 369 15.46 -0.71 7.59
CA GLN A 369 15.19 -1.90 6.77
C GLN A 369 15.73 -3.15 7.48
N CYS A 370 16.96 -3.10 8.02
CA CYS A 370 17.52 -4.22 8.79
C CYS A 370 16.71 -4.53 10.06
N GLN A 371 16.18 -3.50 10.73
CA GLN A 371 15.31 -3.68 11.89
C GLN A 371 14.01 -4.42 11.55
N GLN A 372 13.50 -4.30 10.32
CA GLN A 372 12.32 -5.05 9.89
C GLN A 372 12.58 -6.55 9.71
N PHE A 373 13.82 -6.94 9.40
CA PHE A 373 14.22 -8.33 9.25
C PHE A 373 14.54 -9.00 10.59
N TYR A 374 15.36 -8.34 11.41
CA TYR A 374 15.98 -8.96 12.59
C TYR A 374 15.63 -8.27 13.92
N GLY A 375 14.73 -7.28 13.90
CA GLY A 375 14.29 -6.54 15.08
C GLY A 375 15.15 -5.31 15.40
N ASN A 376 14.75 -4.57 16.42
CA ASN A 376 15.25 -3.21 16.71
C ASN A 376 16.77 -3.09 16.91
N ASP A 377 17.43 -4.17 17.34
CA ASP A 377 18.87 -4.17 17.58
C ASP A 377 19.69 -4.34 16.29
N SER A 378 19.06 -4.76 15.19
CA SER A 378 19.70 -4.91 13.89
C SER A 378 19.97 -3.57 13.22
N MET A 379 20.99 -3.54 12.37
CA MET A 379 21.44 -2.34 11.67
C MET A 379 22.16 -2.69 10.38
N TYR A 380 22.38 -1.69 9.54
CA TYR A 380 23.17 -1.85 8.32
C TYR A 380 24.66 -2.02 8.66
N CYS A 381 25.26 -3.06 8.10
CA CYS A 381 26.67 -3.36 8.26
C CYS A 381 27.54 -2.43 7.40
N ARG A 382 27.98 -1.31 8.00
CA ARG A 382 28.83 -0.30 7.35
C ARG A 382 30.25 -0.78 7.05
N ALA A 383 30.80 -1.63 7.93
CA ALA A 383 32.22 -2.01 7.92
C ALA A 383 32.50 -3.42 7.36
N SER A 384 31.48 -4.14 6.87
CA SER A 384 31.62 -5.57 6.58
C SER A 384 32.35 -5.90 5.26
N GLU A 385 32.77 -4.93 4.45
CA GLU A 385 33.57 -5.20 3.24
C GLU A 385 34.59 -4.07 2.97
N PRO A 386 35.91 -4.33 2.88
CA PRO A 386 36.92 -3.29 2.70
C PRO A 386 36.88 -2.51 1.37
N LYS A 387 35.88 -2.74 0.50
CA LYS A 387 35.78 -2.16 -0.85
C LYS A 387 34.35 -2.06 -1.39
N SER A 388 33.29 -2.25 -0.60
CA SER A 388 31.95 -2.13 -1.16
C SER A 388 31.63 -0.65 -1.40
N SER A 389 31.65 -0.28 -2.67
CA SER A 389 31.10 1.01 -3.11
C SER A 389 29.67 1.13 -2.58
N VAL A 390 29.25 2.31 -2.14
CA VAL A 390 27.86 2.59 -1.69
C VAL A 390 26.84 2.11 -2.73
N THR A 391 27.24 2.04 -4.00
CA THR A 391 26.43 1.51 -5.11
C THR A 391 26.02 0.05 -4.95
N GLU A 392 26.80 -0.77 -4.25
CA GLU A 392 26.55 -2.21 -4.09
C GLU A 392 25.40 -2.52 -3.13
N ILE A 393 24.96 -1.54 -2.32
CA ILE A 393 23.79 -1.69 -1.45
C ILE A 393 22.54 -2.11 -2.22
N CYS A 394 22.42 -1.70 -3.49
CA CYS A 394 21.31 -2.07 -4.34
C CYS A 394 21.29 -3.57 -4.69
N LEU A 395 22.46 -4.21 -4.72
CA LEU A 395 22.59 -5.64 -4.99
C LEU A 395 22.48 -6.47 -3.71
N ALA A 396 23.03 -5.98 -2.61
CA ALA A 396 23.04 -6.65 -1.31
C ALA A 396 23.23 -5.63 -0.18
N MET A 397 22.15 -5.34 0.54
CA MET A 397 22.20 -4.58 1.78
C MET A 397 22.46 -5.53 2.94
N SER A 398 23.65 -5.49 3.51
CA SER A 398 24.02 -6.38 4.61
C SER A 398 23.46 -5.90 5.96
N CYS A 399 22.67 -6.75 6.60
CA CYS A 399 22.06 -6.49 7.90
C CYS A 399 22.71 -7.31 9.00
N ALA A 400 22.96 -6.69 10.15
CA ALA A 400 23.55 -7.36 11.30
C ALA A 400 22.52 -8.28 11.96
N ASP A 401 22.85 -9.57 12.03
CA ASP A 401 22.15 -10.53 12.87
C ASP A 401 22.94 -10.69 14.17
N ASN A 402 22.56 -9.89 15.17
CA ASN A 402 23.26 -9.86 16.46
C ASN A 402 23.21 -11.19 17.22
N LEU A 403 22.24 -12.08 16.92
CA LEU A 403 22.18 -13.40 17.55
C LEU A 403 23.30 -14.31 17.05
N ARG A 404 23.71 -14.12 15.80
CA ARG A 404 24.72 -14.94 15.11
C ARG A 404 26.06 -14.23 14.93
N ASP A 405 26.13 -12.94 15.24
CA ASP A 405 27.28 -12.06 15.04
C ASP A 405 27.80 -12.08 13.59
N ILE A 406 26.86 -12.08 12.63
CA ILE A 406 27.14 -12.08 11.18
C ILE A 406 26.33 -11.02 10.47
N CYS A 407 26.85 -10.57 9.31
CA CYS A 407 26.12 -9.71 8.39
C CYS A 407 25.47 -10.55 7.29
N ILE A 408 24.16 -10.44 7.14
CA ILE A 408 23.38 -11.21 6.18
C ILE A 408 22.86 -10.28 5.09
N PRO A 409 23.15 -10.54 3.81
CA PRO A 409 22.68 -9.71 2.71
C PRO A 409 21.17 -9.82 2.50
N GLN A 410 20.54 -8.67 2.35
CA GLN A 410 19.11 -8.48 2.09
C GLN A 410 18.89 -7.64 0.83
N ILE A 411 17.69 -7.73 0.26
CA ILE A 411 17.27 -6.86 -0.84
C ILE A 411 16.93 -5.48 -0.28
N ALA A 412 17.68 -4.46 -0.68
CA ALA A 412 17.36 -3.08 -0.38
C ALA A 412 16.02 -2.69 -1.03
N LEU A 413 15.21 -1.92 -0.31
CA LEU A 413 13.97 -1.37 -0.87
C LEU A 413 14.27 -0.48 -2.07
N MET A 414 13.40 -0.53 -3.08
CA MET A 414 13.49 0.39 -4.22
C MET A 414 13.40 1.84 -3.73
N GLY A 415 14.24 2.68 -4.32
CA GLY A 415 14.48 4.04 -3.86
C GLY A 415 15.57 4.17 -2.80
N THR A 416 16.18 3.11 -2.25
CA THR A 416 17.25 3.26 -1.26
C THR A 416 18.41 4.08 -1.85
N SER A 417 18.89 5.10 -1.15
CA SER A 417 20.00 5.91 -1.65
C SER A 417 21.29 5.09 -1.78
N CYS A 418 22.01 5.26 -2.89
CA CYS A 418 23.18 4.42 -3.23
C CYS A 418 24.38 5.22 -3.76
N GLY A 419 24.27 6.55 -3.75
CA GLY A 419 25.31 7.48 -4.19
C GLY A 419 24.76 8.90 -4.28
N ASP A 420 25.63 9.86 -4.58
CA ASP A 420 25.22 11.26 -4.68
C ASP A 420 24.22 11.47 -5.83
N GLY A 421 22.98 11.85 -5.51
CA GLY A 421 21.91 11.97 -6.50
C GLY A 421 21.51 10.64 -7.15
N LYS A 422 21.70 9.50 -6.46
CA LYS A 422 21.37 8.16 -6.96
C LYS A 422 20.57 7.32 -5.98
N ILE A 423 19.71 6.46 -6.52
CA ILE A 423 18.85 5.53 -5.78
C ILE A 423 18.86 4.13 -6.41
N CYS A 424 18.48 3.13 -5.62
CA CYS A 424 18.34 1.75 -6.06
C CYS A 424 17.04 1.53 -6.82
N MET A 425 17.14 1.10 -8.08
CA MET A 425 16.02 0.69 -8.92
C MET A 425 16.36 -0.67 -9.54
N ASN A 426 15.54 -1.70 -9.25
CA ASN A 426 15.70 -3.07 -9.76
C ASN A 426 17.15 -3.59 -9.61
N GLY A 427 17.72 -3.41 -8.41
CA GLY A 427 19.08 -3.83 -8.07
C GLY A 427 20.20 -2.93 -8.59
N LYS A 428 19.89 -1.87 -9.35
CA LYS A 428 20.88 -0.95 -9.93
C LYS A 428 20.90 0.38 -9.20
N CYS A 429 22.10 0.93 -9.02
CA CYS A 429 22.27 2.30 -8.54
C CYS A 429 22.15 3.28 -9.72
N VAL A 430 21.04 4.02 -9.81
CA VAL A 430 20.72 4.89 -10.94
C VAL A 430 20.56 6.34 -10.49
N SER A 431 20.91 7.29 -11.35
CA SER A 431 20.63 8.71 -11.10
C SER A 431 19.15 8.97 -11.13
N ASP A 432 18.66 9.75 -10.16
CA ASP A 432 17.26 10.18 -10.10
C ASP A 432 17.20 11.68 -9.73
N PRO A 433 16.41 12.50 -10.44
CA PRO A 433 16.32 13.93 -10.17
C PRO A 433 15.83 14.29 -8.76
N TYR A 434 15.13 13.37 -8.11
CA TYR A 434 14.57 13.49 -6.77
C TYR A 434 15.40 12.72 -5.73
N ALA A 435 16.55 12.15 -6.11
CA ALA A 435 17.45 11.51 -5.17
C ALA A 435 18.13 12.54 -4.26
N PRO A 436 18.31 12.23 -2.97
CA PRO A 436 19.05 13.09 -2.06
C PRO A 436 20.52 13.16 -2.45
N GLN A 437 21.13 14.31 -2.19
CA GLN A 437 22.59 14.45 -2.27
C GLN A 437 23.24 13.75 -1.08
N LEU A 438 24.31 13.00 -1.33
CA LEU A 438 25.00 12.20 -0.32
C LEU A 438 26.49 12.47 -0.34
N ASP A 439 27.09 12.51 0.86
CA ASP A 439 28.53 12.32 0.98
C ASP A 439 28.80 10.83 0.85
N GLU A 440 29.40 10.40 -0.26
CA GLU A 440 29.67 8.97 -0.51
C GLU A 440 30.64 8.37 0.52
N ASN A 441 31.46 9.18 1.20
CA ASN A 441 32.32 8.70 2.29
C ASN A 441 31.57 8.49 3.60
N CYS A 442 30.35 9.04 3.72
CA CYS A 442 29.52 8.97 4.93
C CYS A 442 28.03 8.83 4.59
N ALA A 443 27.71 7.95 3.64
CA ALA A 443 26.38 7.89 3.03
C ALA A 443 25.26 7.58 4.02
N PHE A 444 25.55 6.79 5.07
CA PHE A 444 24.58 6.31 6.05
C PHE A 444 24.89 6.75 7.49
N GLY A 445 25.83 7.68 7.67
CA GLY A 445 26.17 8.22 8.98
C GLY A 445 26.75 7.21 9.97
N ASP A 446 26.75 7.59 11.24
CA ASP A 446 27.25 6.77 12.34
C ASP A 446 26.41 5.50 12.57
N LYS A 447 27.05 4.49 13.17
CA LYS A 447 26.37 3.34 13.75
C LYS A 447 25.37 3.83 14.82
N PRO A 448 24.13 3.29 14.85
CA PRO A 448 23.05 3.82 15.70
C PRO A 448 23.22 3.59 17.22
N ASP A 449 24.25 2.89 17.68
CA ASP A 449 24.43 2.51 19.10
C ASP A 449 25.03 3.61 20.00
N LYS A 450 25.19 4.84 19.48
CA LYS A 450 25.75 6.03 20.15
C LYS A 450 27.19 5.85 20.68
N THR A 451 27.87 4.76 20.34
CA THR A 451 29.23 4.50 20.82
C THR A 451 30.26 5.46 20.20
N CYS A 452 29.97 5.96 19.00
CA CYS A 452 30.84 6.83 18.24
C CYS A 452 31.24 8.10 18.98
N GLU A 453 30.31 8.75 19.69
CA GLU A 453 30.59 9.99 20.41
C GLU A 453 31.67 9.76 21.48
N TRP A 454 31.43 8.84 22.41
CA TRP A 454 32.40 8.54 23.48
C TRP A 454 33.73 8.00 22.92
N TYR A 455 33.67 7.09 21.94
CA TYR A 455 34.85 6.44 21.39
C TYR A 455 35.78 7.41 20.67
N ILE A 456 35.23 8.28 19.81
CA ILE A 456 36.02 9.27 19.07
C ILE A 456 36.47 10.43 19.99
N HIS A 457 35.66 10.84 20.97
CA HIS A 457 36.09 11.85 21.94
C HIS A 457 37.22 11.36 22.87
N GLY A 458 37.28 10.04 23.14
CA GLY A 458 38.40 9.44 23.88
C GLY A 458 39.73 9.61 23.17
N PHE A 459 39.74 9.48 21.83
CA PHE A 459 40.90 9.78 21.00
C PHE A 459 40.47 10.06 19.54
N ILE A 460 40.54 11.33 19.12
CA ILE A 460 40.06 11.78 17.81
C ILE A 460 40.84 11.11 16.65
N GLY A 461 42.10 10.76 16.88
CA GLY A 461 42.93 10.02 15.94
C GLY A 461 42.36 8.67 15.50
N HIS A 462 41.38 8.11 16.22
CA HIS A 462 40.64 6.92 15.78
C HIS A 462 39.98 7.11 14.41
N CYS A 463 39.65 8.34 14.01
CA CYS A 463 39.08 8.64 12.69
C CYS A 463 40.04 8.41 11.51
N TYR A 464 41.35 8.20 11.75
CA TYR A 464 42.29 7.76 10.71
C TYR A 464 42.13 6.28 10.33
N SER A 465 41.51 5.47 11.17
CA SER A 465 41.19 4.08 10.83
C SER A 465 39.99 4.06 9.89
N SER A 466 40.15 3.42 8.73
CA SER A 466 39.07 3.27 7.74
C SER A 466 37.84 2.59 8.34
N VAL A 467 38.03 1.58 9.19
CA VAL A 467 36.94 0.88 9.88
C VAL A 467 36.20 1.80 10.86
N ASN A 468 36.95 2.51 11.70
CA ASN A 468 36.34 3.42 12.69
C ASN A 468 35.65 4.59 12.02
N TYR A 469 36.25 5.14 10.95
CA TYR A 469 35.63 6.18 10.16
C TYR A 469 34.33 5.67 9.52
N GLN A 470 34.31 4.49 8.89
CA GLN A 470 33.07 3.95 8.30
C GLN A 470 31.96 3.69 9.34
N LEU A 471 32.34 3.31 10.57
CA LEU A 471 31.38 3.15 11.67
C LEU A 471 30.90 4.48 12.25
N CYS A 472 31.73 5.52 12.23
CA CYS A 472 31.53 6.77 12.98
C CYS A 472 31.76 8.03 12.13
N CYS A 473 31.41 7.99 10.85
CA CYS A 473 31.79 9.01 9.88
C CYS A 473 31.17 10.39 10.16
N ASN A 474 29.94 10.47 10.69
CA ASN A 474 29.33 11.76 11.07
C ASN A 474 30.11 12.36 12.24
N THR A 475 30.36 11.56 13.27
CA THR A 475 31.15 12.00 14.44
C THR A 475 32.54 12.46 14.01
N CYS A 476 33.23 11.69 13.17
CA CYS A 476 34.53 12.05 12.62
C CYS A 476 34.49 13.34 11.81
N ASN A 477 33.53 13.48 10.88
CA ASN A 477 33.39 14.68 10.06
C ASN A 477 33.16 15.94 10.92
N ASN A 478 32.42 15.82 12.02
CA ASN A 478 32.15 16.93 12.94
C ASN A 478 33.40 17.40 13.72
N VAL A 479 34.36 16.51 14.01
CA VAL A 479 35.60 16.85 14.72
C VAL A 479 36.78 17.13 13.77
N SER A 480 36.56 16.99 12.45
CA SER A 480 37.59 17.21 11.44
C SER A 480 38.05 18.67 11.38
N ARG A 481 39.34 18.87 11.09
CA ARG A 481 40.00 20.16 10.92
C ARG A 481 40.48 20.32 9.49
N PRO A 482 40.54 21.55 8.95
CA PRO A 482 40.95 21.80 7.58
C PRO A 482 42.48 21.82 7.42
N VAL A 483 43.14 20.77 7.90
CA VAL A 483 44.60 20.60 7.81
C VAL A 483 44.87 19.27 7.11
N LYS A 484 45.29 19.33 5.85
CA LYS A 484 45.46 18.13 5.03
C LYS A 484 46.55 17.25 5.63
N GLY A 485 46.23 15.97 5.84
CA GLY A 485 47.06 14.97 6.50
C GLY A 485 47.02 14.99 8.04
N CYS A 486 46.39 16.02 8.63
CA CYS A 486 46.23 16.23 10.07
C CYS A 486 44.78 16.59 10.47
N GLU A 487 43.81 16.08 9.70
CA GLU A 487 42.38 16.38 9.85
C GLU A 487 41.84 16.05 11.24
N TYR A 488 42.43 15.06 11.92
CA TYR A 488 41.99 14.55 13.22
C TYR A 488 43.03 14.76 14.32
N GLY A 489 44.04 15.61 14.07
CA GLY A 489 45.15 15.82 15.00
C GLY A 489 46.10 14.62 15.03
N ASP A 490 46.61 14.30 16.22
CA ASP A 490 47.60 13.24 16.40
C ASP A 490 47.00 11.85 16.08
N ARG A 491 47.81 11.01 15.44
CA ARG A 491 47.52 9.60 15.11
C ARG A 491 47.92 8.65 16.25
N SER A 492 48.77 9.11 17.15
CA SER A 492 49.19 8.38 18.36
C SER A 492 48.81 9.14 19.63
N MET A 493 48.48 8.41 20.69
CA MET A 493 48.17 9.00 22.00
C MET A 493 49.41 9.51 22.74
N ASP A 494 50.59 8.97 22.42
CA ASP A 494 51.84 9.24 23.16
C ASP A 494 52.67 10.38 22.56
N CYS A 495 52.03 11.25 21.77
CA CYS A 495 52.71 12.36 21.10
C CYS A 495 53.21 13.42 22.08
N THR A 496 54.47 13.80 21.91
CA THR A 496 55.17 14.84 22.69
C THR A 496 56.01 15.69 21.73
N GLN A 497 56.54 16.83 22.18
CA GLN A 497 57.32 17.73 21.33
C GLN A 497 58.59 17.08 20.74
N ASP A 498 59.18 16.09 21.42
CA ASP A 498 60.37 15.39 20.92
C ASP A 498 60.10 14.62 19.62
N HIS A 499 58.86 14.18 19.43
CA HIS A 499 58.42 13.46 18.24
C HIS A 499 58.35 14.35 16.98
N CYS A 500 58.52 15.67 17.10
CA CYS A 500 58.46 16.58 15.96
C CYS A 500 59.69 16.50 15.03
N LEU A 501 60.78 15.87 15.48
CA LEU A 501 61.96 15.64 14.65
C LEU A 501 61.75 14.44 13.69
N ASP A 502 61.28 13.31 14.23
CA ASP A 502 61.28 12.02 13.51
C ASP A 502 59.87 11.43 13.27
N SER A 503 58.82 11.94 13.90
CA SER A 503 57.44 11.41 13.83
C SER A 503 56.36 12.49 13.67
N LYS A 504 56.73 13.65 13.10
CA LYS A 504 55.83 14.81 12.91
C LYS A 504 54.56 14.53 12.11
N VAL A 505 54.53 13.47 11.30
CA VAL A 505 53.33 13.07 10.54
C VAL A 505 52.31 12.40 11.45
N ASP A 506 52.76 11.54 12.36
CA ASP A 506 51.89 10.85 13.32
C ASP A 506 51.54 11.75 14.50
N CYS A 507 52.42 12.68 14.88
CA CYS A 507 52.20 13.68 15.92
C CYS A 507 51.88 15.07 15.36
N CYS A 508 51.11 15.10 14.28
CA CYS A 508 50.90 16.32 13.51
C CYS A 508 50.11 17.41 14.27
N GLY A 509 49.22 17.04 15.20
CA GLY A 509 48.50 17.97 16.06
C GLY A 509 49.43 18.59 17.10
N THR A 510 50.25 17.77 17.76
CA THR A 510 51.27 18.21 18.73
C THR A 510 52.33 19.10 18.06
N CYS A 511 52.74 18.77 16.84
CA CYS A 511 53.79 19.46 16.09
C CYS A 511 53.28 20.61 15.22
N ASN A 512 51.96 20.88 15.20
CA ASN A 512 51.32 21.81 14.24
C ASN A 512 51.74 21.56 12.78
N TYR A 513 51.92 20.30 12.42
CA TYR A 513 52.38 19.87 11.11
C TYR A 513 51.19 19.63 10.18
N GLY A 514 51.26 20.16 8.95
CA GLY A 514 50.25 19.95 7.93
C GLY A 514 50.07 21.16 7.03
N THR A 515 49.20 21.03 6.04
CA THR A 515 48.89 22.12 5.09
C THR A 515 47.45 22.58 5.30
N PRO A 516 47.22 23.81 5.80
CA PRO A 516 45.89 24.37 5.89
C PRO A 516 45.24 24.43 4.51
N PHE A 517 43.95 24.12 4.43
CA PHE A 517 43.16 24.31 3.21
C PHE A 517 41.86 25.03 3.54
N THR A 518 41.21 25.59 2.53
CA THR A 518 39.86 26.14 2.67
C THR A 518 38.86 25.04 2.29
N PRO A 519 37.96 24.60 3.18
CA PRO A 519 36.94 23.64 2.81
C PRO A 519 36.07 24.21 1.69
N THR A 520 35.97 23.50 0.58
CA THR A 520 34.91 23.76 -0.40
C THR A 520 33.61 23.18 0.13
N TYR A 521 32.78 24.03 0.74
CA TYR A 521 31.43 23.65 1.11
C TYR A 521 30.60 23.49 -0.17
N SER A 522 30.31 22.24 -0.53
CA SER A 522 29.30 21.95 -1.56
C SER A 522 27.94 22.38 -1.01
N THR A 523 27.31 23.39 -1.62
CA THR A 523 25.94 23.75 -1.29
C THR A 523 25.03 22.60 -1.69
N ARG A 524 24.58 21.78 -0.73
CA ARG A 524 23.56 20.76 -0.99
C ARG A 524 22.32 21.45 -1.57
N ARG A 525 21.99 21.10 -2.81
CA ARG A 525 20.77 21.58 -3.46
C ARG A 525 19.56 20.95 -2.77
N SER A 526 18.48 21.71 -2.60
CA SER A 526 17.23 21.18 -2.10
C SER A 526 16.70 20.08 -3.04
N THR A 527 16.45 18.88 -2.51
CA THR A 527 15.86 17.78 -3.28
C THR A 527 14.44 18.18 -3.70
N PRO A 528 14.09 18.13 -5.00
CA PRO A 528 12.73 18.38 -5.42
C PRO A 528 11.78 17.30 -4.88
N LYS A 529 10.50 17.64 -4.69
CA LYS A 529 9.46 16.64 -4.38
C LYS A 529 9.02 15.94 -5.66
N ARG A 530 8.87 14.61 -5.59
CA ARG A 530 8.26 13.82 -6.67
C ARG A 530 6.76 14.13 -6.73
N LEU A 531 6.21 14.22 -7.93
CA LEU A 531 4.78 14.40 -8.17
C LEU A 531 4.14 13.03 -8.41
N ALA A 532 2.93 12.83 -7.89
CA ALA A 532 2.13 11.64 -8.16
C ALA A 532 1.87 11.50 -9.67
N THR A 533 2.14 10.33 -10.22
CA THR A 533 1.83 10.00 -11.61
C THR A 533 0.39 9.56 -11.71
N THR A 534 -0.50 10.45 -12.17
CA THR A 534 -1.87 10.10 -12.56
C THR A 534 -1.86 9.52 -13.97
N VAL A 535 -1.54 8.24 -14.09
CA VAL A 535 -1.98 7.47 -15.25
C VAL A 535 -3.40 7.05 -14.94
N ASN A 536 -4.39 7.61 -15.64
CA ASN A 536 -5.78 7.21 -15.49
C ASN A 536 -6.03 6.00 -16.40
N PRO A 537 -6.05 4.76 -15.88
CA PRO A 537 -6.46 3.60 -16.66
C PRO A 537 -7.93 3.76 -17.10
N LEU A 538 -8.35 2.97 -18.08
CA LEU A 538 -9.77 2.81 -18.39
C LEU A 538 -10.42 2.05 -17.22
N VAL A 539 -11.10 2.78 -16.33
CA VAL A 539 -11.70 2.24 -15.11
C VAL A 539 -13.10 1.69 -15.38
N ILE A 540 -13.37 0.46 -14.95
CA ILE A 540 -14.74 -0.06 -14.79
C ILE A 540 -15.24 0.36 -13.41
N PHE A 541 -16.30 1.16 -13.40
CA PHE A 541 -17.10 1.39 -12.21
C PHE A 541 -17.81 0.10 -11.82
N THR A 542 -17.43 -0.47 -10.68
CA THR A 542 -18.08 -1.69 -10.19
C THR A 542 -19.40 -1.34 -9.49
N SER A 543 -20.51 -1.57 -10.18
CA SER A 543 -21.80 -1.79 -9.55
C SER A 543 -22.51 -2.97 -10.23
N THR A 544 -23.09 -3.82 -9.41
CA THR A 544 -23.78 -5.07 -9.74
C THR A 544 -24.86 -4.88 -10.81
N LYS A 545 -24.78 -5.70 -11.87
CA LYS A 545 -25.81 -5.98 -12.89
C LYS A 545 -26.41 -4.73 -13.58
N GLY A 546 -26.03 -4.48 -14.83
CA GLY A 546 -26.68 -3.45 -15.66
C GLY A 546 -28.16 -3.75 -15.87
N CYS A 547 -29.00 -2.72 -15.78
CA CYS A 547 -30.45 -2.77 -16.02
C CYS A 547 -30.78 -3.13 -17.47
N GLU A 548 -31.79 -3.97 -17.68
CA GLU A 548 -32.47 -4.13 -18.97
C GLU A 548 -33.78 -3.30 -18.99
N PRO A 549 -34.23 -2.83 -20.18
CA PRO A 549 -35.49 -2.10 -20.30
C PRO A 549 -36.68 -2.96 -19.85
N GLY A 550 -37.35 -2.55 -18.77
CA GLY A 550 -38.46 -3.28 -18.16
C GLY A 550 -38.16 -3.86 -16.77
N ASP A 551 -36.91 -3.78 -16.30
CA ASP A 551 -36.53 -4.16 -14.93
C ASP A 551 -37.14 -3.20 -13.88
N GLN A 552 -37.62 -3.75 -12.75
CA GLN A 552 -38.23 -2.97 -11.67
C GLN A 552 -37.20 -2.13 -10.89
N ASP A 553 -37.65 -0.99 -10.36
CA ASP A 553 -36.86 -0.17 -9.44
C ASP A 553 -36.64 -0.92 -8.12
N LEU A 554 -35.38 -1.14 -7.73
CA LEU A 554 -35.03 -1.85 -6.50
C LEU A 554 -35.29 -0.99 -5.25
N ILE A 555 -35.16 0.33 -5.37
CA ILE A 555 -35.44 1.29 -4.30
C ILE A 555 -36.21 2.50 -4.87
N PRO A 556 -37.53 2.37 -5.07
CA PRO A 556 -38.35 3.42 -5.70
C PRO A 556 -38.28 4.80 -5.03
N GLU A 557 -37.97 4.85 -3.73
CA GLU A 557 -37.87 6.08 -2.95
C GLU A 557 -36.66 6.96 -3.33
N LEU A 558 -35.60 6.38 -3.91
CA LEU A 558 -34.43 7.10 -4.42
C LEU A 558 -34.63 7.62 -5.85
N CYS A 559 -35.65 7.13 -6.56
CA CYS A 559 -35.90 7.39 -7.98
C CYS A 559 -36.67 8.69 -8.22
N THR A 560 -36.20 9.79 -7.63
CA THR A 560 -36.86 11.10 -7.67
C THR A 560 -36.06 12.16 -8.43
N ASN A 561 -34.79 11.89 -8.75
CA ASN A 561 -33.90 12.79 -9.47
C ASN A 561 -33.10 12.04 -10.56
N PHE A 562 -32.93 12.67 -11.71
CA PHE A 562 -32.16 12.14 -12.84
C PHE A 562 -30.68 11.84 -12.50
N SER A 563 -30.10 12.54 -11.52
CA SER A 563 -28.73 12.27 -11.07
C SER A 563 -28.52 10.81 -10.64
N VAL A 564 -29.56 10.13 -10.16
CA VAL A 564 -29.52 8.70 -9.80
C VAL A 564 -29.25 7.80 -11.02
N CYS A 565 -29.69 8.20 -12.22
CA CYS A 565 -29.45 7.46 -13.46
C CYS A 565 -28.01 7.57 -13.98
N LEU A 566 -27.28 8.60 -13.56
CA LEU A 566 -25.88 8.80 -13.90
C LEU A 566 -24.93 8.12 -12.91
N ILE A 567 -25.35 7.99 -11.65
CA ILE A 567 -24.47 7.54 -10.56
C ILE A 567 -24.79 6.10 -10.15
N GLN A 568 -26.07 5.71 -10.10
CA GLN A 568 -26.53 4.39 -9.63
C GLN A 568 -27.74 3.87 -10.43
N PRO A 569 -27.65 3.75 -11.77
CA PRO A 569 -28.78 3.36 -12.62
C PRO A 569 -29.40 2.01 -12.24
N ALA A 570 -28.59 1.09 -11.71
CA ALA A 570 -29.02 -0.24 -11.23
C ALA A 570 -30.07 -0.21 -10.11
N GLN A 571 -30.19 0.89 -9.36
CA GLN A 571 -31.15 1.00 -8.24
C GLN A 571 -32.53 1.50 -8.69
N CYS A 572 -32.61 2.13 -9.87
CA CYS A 572 -33.79 2.81 -10.42
C CYS A 572 -33.98 2.46 -11.91
N CYS A 573 -33.94 1.18 -12.25
CA CYS A 573 -33.92 0.69 -13.62
C CYS A 573 -35.13 1.13 -14.46
N HIS A 574 -36.35 1.00 -13.92
CA HIS A 574 -37.58 1.37 -14.62
C HIS A 574 -37.61 2.90 -14.80
N TYR A 575 -37.35 3.65 -13.73
CA TYR A 575 -37.28 5.11 -13.75
C TYR A 575 -36.29 5.64 -14.80
N CYS A 576 -35.08 5.09 -14.86
CA CYS A 576 -34.03 5.53 -15.79
C CYS A 576 -34.28 5.09 -17.24
N SER A 577 -34.92 3.93 -17.46
CA SER A 577 -35.24 3.43 -18.81
C SER A 577 -36.24 4.33 -19.56
N LEU A 578 -37.15 4.99 -18.84
CA LEU A 578 -38.14 5.90 -19.40
C LEU A 578 -37.55 7.21 -19.92
N TYR A 579 -36.34 7.61 -19.46
CA TYR A 579 -35.65 8.80 -19.95
C TYR A 579 -34.77 8.53 -21.17
N HIS A 580 -34.21 7.32 -21.30
CA HIS A 580 -33.32 6.98 -22.42
C HIS A 580 -34.04 6.81 -23.76
N THR A 581 -35.35 6.59 -23.76
CA THR A 581 -36.17 6.50 -24.99
C THR A 581 -36.42 7.85 -25.68
N SER A 582 -36.01 8.98 -25.07
CA SER A 582 -36.16 10.31 -25.69
C SER A 582 -34.94 10.82 -26.47
N THR A 583 -33.79 10.12 -26.45
CA THR A 583 -32.53 10.64 -27.04
C THR A 583 -31.99 9.87 -28.26
N THR A 584 -32.63 8.80 -28.71
CA THR A 584 -32.23 8.08 -29.94
C THR A 584 -32.86 8.69 -31.18
N ALA A 585 -32.42 9.88 -31.57
CA ALA A 585 -32.62 10.42 -32.90
C ALA A 585 -31.47 11.36 -33.30
N SER A 586 -30.30 10.80 -33.62
CA SER A 586 -29.41 11.24 -34.72
C SER A 586 -28.02 10.65 -34.58
N THR A 587 -27.83 9.48 -35.18
CA THR A 587 -26.54 9.07 -35.74
C THR A 587 -26.63 9.24 -37.25
N THR A 588 -26.03 10.27 -37.83
CA THR A 588 -25.45 10.16 -39.18
C THR A 588 -24.54 11.34 -39.55
N THR A 589 -23.31 10.98 -39.90
CA THR A 589 -22.45 11.56 -40.96
C THR A 589 -21.73 12.89 -40.75
N THR A 590 -20.41 12.79 -40.95
CA THR A 590 -19.50 13.77 -41.59
C THR A 590 -19.28 15.12 -40.92
N ARG A 591 -18.04 15.30 -40.48
CA ARG A 591 -17.37 16.59 -40.27
C ARG A 591 -17.34 17.41 -41.58
N PRO A 592 -17.70 18.70 -41.52
CA PRO A 592 -16.94 19.72 -42.22
C PRO A 592 -16.35 20.74 -41.23
N LEU A 593 -15.11 21.13 -41.49
CA LEU A 593 -14.47 22.34 -40.99
C LEU A 593 -15.16 23.58 -41.60
N ILE A 594 -15.40 24.65 -40.81
CA ILE A 594 -15.44 26.08 -41.18
C ILE A 594 -15.62 26.94 -39.89
N PRO A 595 -15.19 28.23 -39.87
CA PRO A 595 -14.37 28.84 -38.81
C PRO A 595 -15.15 29.86 -37.91
N PRO A 596 -14.51 30.68 -37.04
CA PRO A 596 -15.11 31.21 -35.82
C PRO A 596 -16.16 32.29 -36.14
N THR A 597 -17.36 32.13 -35.61
CA THR A 597 -18.38 33.18 -35.59
C THR A 597 -18.43 33.79 -34.19
N SER A 598 -18.38 35.11 -34.18
CA SER A 598 -18.49 36.05 -33.06
C SER A 598 -19.65 35.74 -32.10
N PRO A 599 -19.54 36.13 -30.81
CA PRO A 599 -20.51 35.77 -29.78
C PRO A 599 -21.88 36.40 -30.07
N LYS A 600 -22.94 35.59 -30.00
CA LYS A 600 -24.33 36.07 -30.03
C LYS A 600 -24.54 37.11 -28.91
N THR A 601 -25.11 38.26 -29.26
CA THR A 601 -25.35 39.37 -28.33
C THR A 601 -26.66 39.27 -27.55
N LYS A 602 -27.51 38.25 -27.80
CA LYS A 602 -28.76 38.00 -27.04
C LYS A 602 -29.07 36.49 -26.94
N CYS A 603 -29.63 36.06 -25.81
CA CYS A 603 -30.06 34.69 -25.53
C CYS A 603 -31.48 34.42 -26.08
N GLU A 604 -31.71 33.22 -26.59
CA GLU A 604 -33.05 32.72 -26.94
C GLU A 604 -33.56 31.67 -25.93
N PRO A 605 -34.89 31.45 -25.81
CA PRO A 605 -35.45 30.48 -24.87
C PRO A 605 -34.98 29.05 -25.17
N GLY A 606 -34.28 28.44 -24.21
CA GLY A 606 -33.70 27.09 -24.34
C GLY A 606 -32.19 27.08 -24.60
N ASP A 607 -31.54 28.23 -24.75
CA ASP A 607 -30.09 28.33 -24.87
C ASP A 607 -29.36 27.94 -23.56
N LEU A 608 -28.29 27.15 -23.70
CA LEU A 608 -27.45 26.65 -22.61
C LEU A 608 -26.42 27.70 -22.12
N ASP A 609 -25.93 27.54 -20.89
CA ASP A 609 -24.88 28.39 -20.34
C ASP A 609 -23.52 28.08 -21.01
N LEU A 610 -22.95 29.08 -21.69
CA LEU A 610 -21.67 28.95 -22.39
C LEU A 610 -20.46 28.97 -21.43
N ARG A 611 -20.60 29.62 -20.27
CA ARG A 611 -19.60 29.62 -19.18
C ARG A 611 -20.27 29.45 -17.80
N PRO A 612 -20.70 28.22 -17.45
CA PRO A 612 -21.43 27.93 -16.20
C PRO A 612 -20.71 28.41 -14.93
N GLU A 613 -19.38 28.42 -14.94
CA GLU A 613 -18.53 28.85 -13.83
C GLU A 613 -18.67 30.34 -13.47
N LEU A 614 -19.20 31.18 -14.36
CA LEU A 614 -19.47 32.60 -14.10
C LEU A 614 -20.92 32.86 -13.64
N CYS A 615 -21.79 31.85 -13.71
CA CYS A 615 -23.23 31.96 -13.48
C CYS A 615 -23.60 31.73 -12.00
N THR A 616 -22.94 32.44 -11.10
CA THR A 616 -23.11 32.28 -9.64
C THR A 616 -23.84 33.43 -8.95
N ASN A 617 -24.07 34.54 -9.66
CA ASN A 617 -24.76 35.73 -9.16
C ASN A 617 -25.66 36.35 -10.25
N THR A 618 -26.83 36.85 -9.86
CA THR A 618 -27.81 37.53 -10.72
C THR A 618 -27.28 38.81 -11.39
N SER A 619 -26.19 39.42 -10.90
CA SER A 619 -25.54 40.58 -11.56
C SER A 619 -24.96 40.26 -12.94
N VAL A 620 -24.57 39.00 -13.19
CA VAL A 620 -24.10 38.53 -14.51
C VAL A 620 -25.21 38.59 -15.56
N CYS A 621 -26.48 38.48 -15.14
CA CYS A 621 -27.64 38.57 -16.03
C CYS A 621 -27.94 39.99 -16.52
N GLN A 622 -27.29 41.00 -15.95
CA GLN A 622 -27.42 42.40 -16.38
C GLN A 622 -26.24 42.85 -17.26
N THR A 623 -25.07 42.20 -17.12
CA THR A 623 -23.82 42.63 -17.75
C THR A 623 -23.34 41.69 -18.85
N ASN A 624 -23.52 40.37 -18.70
CA ASN A 624 -23.01 39.33 -19.60
C ASN A 624 -24.02 38.19 -19.77
N SER A 625 -25.30 38.52 -19.98
CA SER A 625 -26.39 37.53 -20.02
C SER A 625 -26.19 36.44 -21.08
N SER A 626 -25.52 36.76 -22.20
CA SER A 626 -25.23 35.83 -23.30
C SER A 626 -24.27 34.69 -22.94
N LEU A 627 -23.57 34.77 -21.80
CA LEU A 627 -22.69 33.70 -21.32
C LEU A 627 -23.40 32.73 -20.34
N CYS A 628 -24.55 33.13 -19.80
CA CYS A 628 -25.30 32.44 -18.74
C CYS A 628 -26.81 32.40 -19.05
N CYS A 629 -27.18 32.01 -20.27
CA CYS A 629 -28.55 32.09 -20.78
C CYS A 629 -29.57 31.26 -19.98
N HIS A 630 -29.23 30.03 -19.61
CA HIS A 630 -30.13 29.15 -18.86
C HIS A 630 -30.29 29.65 -17.42
N TYR A 631 -29.19 29.94 -16.73
CA TYR A 631 -29.19 30.52 -15.38
C TYR A 631 -30.03 31.81 -15.29
N CYS A 632 -29.83 32.74 -16.23
CA CYS A 632 -30.56 34.01 -16.24
C CYS A 632 -32.04 33.86 -16.60
N SER A 633 -32.40 32.87 -17.44
CA SER A 633 -33.80 32.59 -17.80
C SER A 633 -34.64 32.07 -16.61
N LEU A 634 -34.02 31.30 -15.71
CA LEU A 634 -34.67 30.78 -14.51
C LEU A 634 -34.87 31.88 -13.46
N HIS A 635 -33.87 32.76 -13.29
CA HIS A 635 -33.92 33.82 -12.30
C HIS A 635 -34.83 35.00 -12.71
N TYR A 636 -34.99 35.31 -14.00
CA TYR A 636 -35.95 36.33 -14.46
C TYR A 636 -37.41 35.86 -14.40
N LYS A 637 -37.68 34.54 -14.47
CA LYS A 637 -39.04 33.98 -14.30
C LYS A 637 -39.57 34.11 -12.87
N SER A 638 -38.71 34.28 -11.86
CA SER A 638 -39.13 34.43 -10.46
C SER A 638 -39.63 35.84 -10.11
N ALA A 639 -39.33 36.86 -10.93
CA ALA A 639 -39.68 38.25 -10.63
C ALA A 639 -41.04 38.73 -11.15
N ASN A 640 -41.69 37.97 -12.06
CA ASN A 640 -42.90 38.43 -12.77
C ASN A 640 -44.08 37.46 -12.69
N THR A 641 -44.40 36.99 -11.49
CA THR A 641 -45.76 36.53 -11.21
C THR A 641 -46.29 37.17 -9.92
N SER A 642 -47.12 38.18 -10.17
CA SER A 642 -47.83 39.08 -9.26
C SER A 642 -48.63 38.33 -8.18
N THR A 643 -48.54 38.74 -6.90
CA THR A 643 -49.41 39.75 -6.25
C THR A 643 -50.88 39.32 -6.10
N THR A 644 -51.29 38.88 -4.90
CA THR A 644 -52.49 39.43 -4.21
C THR A 644 -52.53 39.04 -2.72
N GLN A 645 -52.49 40.10 -1.90
CA GLN A 645 -52.82 40.28 -0.48
C GLN A 645 -53.25 39.08 0.39
N LEU A 646 -52.46 38.80 1.42
CA LEU A 646 -52.97 38.74 2.80
C LEU A 646 -51.94 39.41 3.74
N THR A 647 -52.48 40.15 4.69
CA THR A 647 -51.82 41.09 5.60
C THR A 647 -50.98 40.41 6.69
N SER A 648 -49.76 40.94 6.90
CA SER A 648 -48.88 40.91 8.09
C SER A 648 -49.65 40.96 9.44
N PRO A 649 -49.15 40.43 10.60
CA PRO A 649 -47.72 40.42 11.00
C PRO A 649 -47.18 39.20 11.79
N ASN A 650 -45.92 38.81 11.46
CA ASN A 650 -44.85 38.23 12.30
C ASN A 650 -44.10 37.07 11.64
N ASP A 651 -43.34 37.32 10.57
CA ASP A 651 -42.49 36.30 9.92
C ASP A 651 -41.02 36.40 10.36
N THR A 652 -40.78 36.42 11.68
CA THR A 652 -39.41 36.38 12.24
C THR A 652 -39.18 35.27 13.26
N GLU A 653 -40.12 34.34 13.46
CA GLU A 653 -39.99 33.29 14.48
C GLU A 653 -40.28 31.89 13.94
N CYS A 654 -39.43 30.93 14.30
CA CYS A 654 -39.60 29.51 14.01
C CYS A 654 -40.79 28.95 14.78
N VAL A 655 -41.74 28.33 14.07
CA VAL A 655 -42.88 27.66 14.71
C VAL A 655 -42.48 26.24 15.13
N LEU A 656 -42.79 25.88 16.38
CA LEU A 656 -42.49 24.58 16.98
C LEU A 656 -43.08 23.43 16.14
N GLY A 657 -42.19 22.63 15.52
CA GLY A 657 -42.56 21.45 14.75
C GLY A 657 -42.21 21.51 13.26
N GLU A 658 -41.76 22.66 12.74
CA GLU A 658 -41.31 22.75 11.34
C GLU A 658 -39.94 22.07 11.12
N PRO A 659 -39.74 21.35 10.00
CA PRO A 659 -38.48 20.66 9.70
C PRO A 659 -37.36 21.63 9.30
N ASP A 660 -36.10 21.23 9.53
CA ASP A 660 -34.94 22.01 9.10
C ASP A 660 -34.83 22.02 7.57
N LEU A 661 -34.84 23.21 6.96
CA LEU A 661 -34.69 23.39 5.51
C LEU A 661 -33.29 23.02 5.00
N SER A 662 -32.25 23.15 5.85
CA SER A 662 -30.90 22.70 5.52
C SER A 662 -30.20 22.05 6.73
N PRO A 663 -30.51 20.77 7.02
CA PRO A 663 -30.04 20.07 8.21
C PRO A 663 -28.50 20.04 8.35
N GLN A 664 -27.78 20.03 7.23
CA GLN A 664 -26.32 20.04 7.21
C GLN A 664 -25.65 21.32 7.76
N LEU A 665 -26.38 22.44 7.83
CA LEU A 665 -25.88 23.70 8.41
C LEU A 665 -26.15 23.79 9.93
N CYS A 666 -26.98 22.90 10.47
CA CYS A 666 -27.47 22.93 11.85
C CYS A 666 -26.52 22.22 12.83
N THR A 667 -25.22 22.53 12.74
CA THR A 667 -24.16 21.86 13.52
C THR A 667 -23.63 22.71 14.67
N SER A 668 -23.94 24.01 14.69
CA SER A 668 -23.47 24.96 15.72
C SER A 668 -24.60 25.85 16.24
N PRO A 669 -24.64 26.17 17.54
CA PRO A 669 -25.63 27.07 18.14
C PRO A 669 -25.67 28.47 17.56
N SER A 670 -24.53 28.95 17.02
CA SER A 670 -24.43 30.27 16.41
C SER A 670 -25.35 30.43 15.20
N ILE A 671 -25.73 29.33 14.53
CA ILE A 671 -26.64 29.36 13.37
C ILE A 671 -28.05 29.85 13.76
N CYS A 672 -28.46 29.63 15.01
CA CYS A 672 -29.76 30.06 15.52
C CYS A 672 -29.86 31.58 15.72
N GLN A 673 -28.72 32.27 15.77
CA GLN A 673 -28.67 33.73 15.89
C GLN A 673 -28.54 34.42 14.53
N THR A 674 -27.99 33.73 13.53
CA THR A 674 -27.70 34.32 12.22
C THR A 674 -28.69 33.89 11.14
N GLN A 675 -29.16 32.65 11.15
CA GLN A 675 -30.05 32.06 10.14
C GLN A 675 -31.04 31.04 10.75
N PRO A 676 -31.88 31.45 11.72
CA PRO A 676 -32.75 30.53 12.47
C PRO A 676 -33.73 29.74 11.60
N LEU A 677 -34.23 30.35 10.51
CA LEU A 677 -35.20 29.72 9.60
C LEU A 677 -34.64 28.52 8.83
N MET A 678 -33.32 28.42 8.65
CA MET A 678 -32.69 27.29 7.97
C MET A 678 -32.62 26.03 8.85
N CYS A 679 -32.77 26.22 10.17
CA CYS A 679 -32.53 25.22 11.22
C CYS A 679 -33.61 25.30 12.33
N CYS A 680 -34.88 25.50 11.95
CA CYS A 680 -35.94 25.78 12.92
C CYS A 680 -36.14 24.69 13.97
N LYS A 681 -36.12 23.41 13.59
CA LYS A 681 -36.28 22.28 14.52
C LYS A 681 -35.09 22.19 15.48
N TYR A 682 -33.89 22.37 14.95
CA TYR A 682 -32.65 22.38 15.72
C TYR A 682 -32.66 23.49 16.78
N CYS A 683 -33.04 24.71 16.39
CA CYS A 683 -33.07 25.87 17.27
C CYS A 683 -34.20 25.81 18.30
N SER A 684 -35.41 25.36 17.93
CA SER A 684 -36.56 25.26 18.85
C SER A 684 -36.41 24.14 19.89
N SER A 685 -35.65 23.08 19.59
CA SER A 685 -35.40 21.99 20.55
C SER A 685 -34.52 22.42 21.72
N ARG A 686 -33.67 23.44 21.50
CA ARG A 686 -32.64 23.85 22.45
C ARG A 686 -33.16 24.80 23.53
N ASP A 687 -34.09 25.69 23.20
CA ASP A 687 -34.76 26.54 24.20
C ASP A 687 -35.50 25.73 25.28
N ASN A 688 -36.00 24.52 24.94
CA ASN A 688 -36.62 23.62 25.91
C ASN A 688 -35.62 22.91 26.85
N SER A 689 -34.33 22.90 26.52
CA SER A 689 -33.28 22.25 27.32
C SER A 689 -32.66 23.15 28.39
N ALA A 690 -32.81 24.48 28.28
CA ALA A 690 -32.43 25.43 29.33
C ALA A 690 -33.21 25.19 30.64
N SER A 691 -34.44 24.69 30.56
CA SER A 691 -35.30 24.34 31.70
C SER A 691 -34.91 23.04 32.43
N ARG A 692 -34.05 22.19 31.85
CA ARG A 692 -33.63 20.91 32.48
C ARG A 692 -32.28 20.97 33.20
N LEU A 693 -31.49 22.02 32.99
CA LEU A 693 -30.19 22.21 33.67
C LEU A 693 -30.29 22.59 35.16
N SER A 694 -31.47 22.99 35.63
CA SER A 694 -31.69 23.43 37.03
C SER A 694 -31.76 22.29 38.05
N LEU A 695 -32.08 21.06 37.64
CA LEU A 695 -32.25 19.94 38.59
C LEU A 695 -30.96 19.14 38.82
N TYR A 696 -30.08 19.10 37.83
CA TYR A 696 -28.81 18.36 37.92
C TYR A 696 -27.78 19.08 38.79
N THR A 697 -27.77 20.41 38.75
CA THR A 697 -26.94 21.27 39.61
C THR A 697 -27.35 21.17 41.09
N LEU A 698 -28.66 21.09 41.36
CA LEU A 698 -29.20 20.87 42.72
C LEU A 698 -28.79 19.51 43.31
N TRP A 699 -28.70 18.47 42.48
CA TRP A 699 -28.26 17.13 42.91
C TRP A 699 -26.75 17.07 43.23
N ILE A 700 -25.92 17.79 42.47
CA ILE A 700 -24.47 17.84 42.69
C ILE A 700 -24.15 18.61 43.98
N GLU A 701 -24.84 19.72 44.24
CA GLU A 701 -24.71 20.50 45.48
C GLU A 701 -25.06 19.64 46.72
N ILE A 702 -26.16 18.89 46.67
CA ILE A 702 -26.57 17.99 47.77
C ILE A 702 -25.55 16.86 47.99
N TYR A 703 -25.00 16.29 46.92
CA TYR A 703 -23.99 15.25 47.01
C TYR A 703 -22.68 15.74 47.64
N ILE A 704 -22.23 16.94 47.27
CA ILE A 704 -21.03 17.57 47.84
C ILE A 704 -21.24 17.87 49.34
N ILE A 705 -22.41 18.39 49.72
CA ILE A 705 -22.71 18.68 51.13
C ILE A 705 -22.71 17.38 51.96
N LEU A 706 -23.35 16.30 51.47
CA LEU A 706 -23.37 15.01 52.15
C LEU A 706 -21.98 14.38 52.26
N TYR A 707 -21.15 14.53 51.23
CA TYR A 707 -19.78 14.02 51.24
C TYR A 707 -18.88 14.81 52.20
N CYS A 708 -19.02 16.13 52.26
CA CYS A 708 -18.34 16.98 53.23
C CYS A 708 -18.79 16.68 54.67
N CYS A 709 -20.07 16.45 54.92
CA CYS A 709 -20.58 16.03 56.24
C CYS A 709 -20.02 14.65 56.64
N PHE A 710 -19.92 13.72 55.70
CA PHE A 710 -19.33 12.40 55.95
C PHE A 710 -17.84 12.49 56.31
N LEU A 711 -17.07 13.29 55.57
CA LEU A 711 -15.65 13.56 55.90
C LEU A 711 -15.48 14.27 57.24
N HIS A 712 -16.37 15.20 57.59
CA HIS A 712 -16.33 15.87 58.88
C HIS A 712 -16.66 14.92 60.05
N CYS A 713 -17.63 14.01 59.87
CA CYS A 713 -17.93 12.96 60.85
C CYS A 713 -16.77 11.96 61.00
N VAL A 714 -16.10 11.59 59.91
CA VAL A 714 -14.92 10.69 59.95
C VAL A 714 -13.73 11.36 60.62
N LEU A 715 -13.53 12.67 60.41
CA LEU A 715 -12.50 13.46 61.11
C LEU A 715 -12.80 13.63 62.60
N LEU A 716 -14.08 13.83 62.99
CA LEU A 716 -14.47 13.92 64.40
C LEU A 716 -14.36 12.58 65.14
N LEU A 717 -14.55 11.45 64.45
CA LEU A 717 -14.30 10.10 65.00
C LEU A 717 -12.81 9.76 65.15
N TYR A 718 -11.92 10.49 64.48
CA TYR A 718 -10.47 10.32 64.60
C TYR A 718 -9.83 11.18 65.70
N VAL A 719 -10.58 12.13 66.27
CA VAL A 719 -10.10 13.10 67.28
C VAL A 719 -10.72 12.87 68.66
N TYR A 720 -11.50 11.79 68.86
CA TYR A 720 -12.03 11.37 70.16
C TYR A 720 -11.48 10.03 70.62
#